data_AF-A0A6G0XBI5-F1
#
_entry.id   AF-A0A6G0XBI5-F1
#
_cell.length_a   1.000
_cell.length_b   1.000
_cell.length_c   1.000
_cell.angle_alpha   90.00
_cell.angle_beta   90.00
_cell.angle_gamma   90.00
#
_symmetry.space_group_name_H-M   'P 1'
#
loop_
_entity.id
_entity.type
_entity.pdbx_description
1 polymer ?
#
loop_
_entity_poly.entity_id
_entity_poly.type
_entity_poly.pdbx_seq_one_letter_code
_entity_poly.pdbx_strand_id
1 'polypeptide(L)'
;MAGLGFSNSEFSAMLHVPAENPEDEGKAEETTPEASPLPEESRPKPALPTVDVKKLGTWQKHTKGFGMKMLAKMGFKGRLGKDEQGVSAPVAVKARPNQLGLGFNDFKEAPTLKQNKEIERDLHGKTDEVDNEPTNELLRDDGAWRKRIVGGGKKRKRKTVEDVLQEEKTAIDLVVDMRGPLAQVYTDGLSSLKAQTIPEKPLLGQEILYNLRLIINQTEGSIRDLNSRISVDRKRLNALLATHDTDSTKIRHDNQLVDNISVMLSSLQDLQTTLPEDPVAAIEAIVNTVVTLRTKFPAEFESHHVVDVMPSLGIPLFKALASPWQPLQVDDDAMQLRSSFLLVQHCLSTCVASLDANEASVFGTNIGSATRHNKIYDHMARQVLFPRIISSIHQWNVQAPCLDMIEFLDSFLSADLVQAILTEYILPRLEHHVRICQNVSDVECVHDWLLPWRGHFEAKFAQQVYPIMRETLARTIINWHPNDLSIFPVLLPWKDVWTPEDFAVFTHKHIVKKLIRVLNREFEINPKAQELEPLEWILAWHHVLPDRQFVALLEAEFFTKWLKVLAEWIRQNPSSAPREILAWYLGWKSFFEEHELLVEERICMQFHGALQLMQCIQQASQLPGLKALPSTYEDALLRGKKRVAPVNPKHAVHDVNMRDVVEEYAQLHNIEFVPRHKNQDGQQIYGFGKQHIVIDHSLVFIETSKGKFEPIDVDELVKRA
;
A
#
# COMPACT_ATOMS: atom_id res chain seq x y z
N MET A 1 29.68 2.04 1.59
CA MET A 1 29.76 0.97 2.61
C MET A 1 29.07 -0.25 2.04
N ALA A 2 29.67 -1.43 2.24
CA ALA A 2 29.30 -2.76 1.72
C ALA A 2 27.81 -3.14 1.92
N GLY A 3 27.20 -4.06 1.16
CA GLY A 3 27.66 -4.93 0.09
C GLY A 3 26.43 -5.64 -0.52
N LEU A 4 26.43 -5.80 -1.84
CA LEU A 4 25.40 -6.51 -2.61
C LEU A 4 26.03 -7.81 -3.14
N GLY A 5 25.46 -8.95 -2.75
CA GLY A 5 25.83 -10.26 -3.28
C GLY A 5 24.92 -10.61 -4.45
N PHE A 6 25.49 -10.65 -5.65
CA PHE A 6 24.93 -11.33 -6.82
C PHE A 6 25.72 -12.63 -7.03
N SER A 7 25.02 -13.75 -7.25
CA SER A 7 25.61 -15.08 -7.41
C SER A 7 25.98 -15.39 -8.86
N ASN A 8 27.17 -15.93 -9.04
CA ASN A 8 27.80 -16.33 -10.31
C ASN A 8 27.19 -17.58 -10.95
N SER A 9 26.18 -17.42 -11.80
CA SER A 9 25.83 -18.46 -12.80
C SER A 9 25.47 -17.92 -14.19
N GLU A 10 25.61 -16.61 -14.44
CA GLU A 10 25.20 -15.96 -15.69
C GLU A 10 26.36 -15.58 -16.64
N PHE A 11 27.61 -15.96 -16.36
CA PHE A 11 28.77 -15.54 -17.17
C PHE A 11 29.29 -16.59 -18.18
N SER A 12 28.56 -17.67 -18.48
CA SER A 12 29.07 -18.75 -19.36
C SER A 12 28.20 -19.10 -20.58
N ALA A 13 27.27 -18.23 -20.98
CA ALA A 13 26.41 -18.46 -22.16
C ALA A 13 26.51 -17.37 -23.25
N MET A 14 27.66 -16.67 -23.35
CA MET A 14 27.97 -15.78 -24.47
C MET A 14 29.19 -16.31 -25.23
N LEU A 15 28.99 -16.98 -26.37
CA LEU A 15 29.73 -16.85 -27.65
C LEU A 15 29.52 -18.08 -28.58
N HIS A 16 29.01 -17.81 -29.79
CA HIS A 16 28.79 -18.69 -30.96
C HIS A 16 30.12 -19.13 -31.64
N VAL A 17 30.37 -20.41 -32.05
CA VAL A 17 30.19 -21.11 -33.39
C VAL A 17 31.23 -20.72 -34.49
N PRO A 18 31.65 -21.51 -35.53
CA PRO A 18 31.83 -22.97 -35.83
C PRO A 18 33.16 -23.38 -36.61
N ALA A 19 33.22 -24.65 -37.12
CA ALA A 19 33.99 -25.23 -38.28
C ALA A 19 35.53 -25.48 -38.12
N GLU A 20 36.25 -26.48 -38.67
CA GLU A 20 36.06 -27.52 -39.73
C GLU A 20 37.26 -28.54 -39.71
N ASN A 21 37.01 -29.83 -40.04
CA ASN A 21 37.78 -30.82 -40.87
C ASN A 21 39.22 -31.34 -40.53
N PRO A 22 39.74 -32.46 -41.16
CA PRO A 22 39.12 -33.69 -41.72
C PRO A 22 39.90 -35.04 -41.50
N GLU A 23 39.39 -36.15 -42.09
CA GLU A 23 40.08 -37.35 -42.67
C GLU A 23 40.76 -38.43 -41.76
N ASP A 24 40.74 -39.76 -41.97
CA ASP A 24 40.19 -40.66 -43.02
C ASP A 24 40.24 -42.17 -42.60
N GLU A 25 39.54 -43.00 -43.40
CA GLU A 25 39.70 -44.44 -43.75
C GLU A 25 38.97 -45.60 -43.02
N GLY A 26 38.08 -46.27 -43.78
CA GLY A 26 38.14 -47.74 -43.95
C GLY A 26 36.85 -48.59 -44.15
N LYS A 27 36.24 -48.56 -45.36
CA LYS A 27 35.66 -49.67 -46.22
C LYS A 27 34.69 -50.75 -45.63
N ALA A 28 33.69 -51.32 -46.32
CA ALA A 28 33.23 -51.34 -47.73
C ALA A 28 31.81 -51.99 -47.88
N GLU A 29 31.10 -51.62 -48.98
CA GLU A 29 30.23 -52.39 -49.93
C GLU A 29 28.94 -53.11 -49.40
N GLU A 30 27.73 -53.10 -50.01
CA GLU A 30 27.19 -53.19 -51.40
C GLU A 30 25.76 -52.55 -51.48
N THR A 31 25.49 -51.57 -52.37
CA THR A 31 24.69 -51.60 -53.63
C THR A 31 23.18 -52.00 -53.67
N THR A 32 22.32 -50.96 -53.67
CA THR A 32 21.18 -50.69 -54.61
C THR A 32 19.91 -51.59 -54.59
N PRO A 33 18.79 -51.23 -55.28
CA PRO A 33 17.62 -50.56 -54.66
C PRO A 33 16.30 -51.31 -54.95
N GLU A 34 15.17 -51.00 -54.28
CA GLU A 34 13.83 -50.97 -54.92
C GLU A 34 12.66 -50.76 -53.95
N ALA A 35 11.76 -49.88 -54.40
CA ALA A 35 10.31 -49.99 -54.42
C ALA A 35 9.48 -50.21 -53.13
N SER A 36 8.61 -49.23 -52.89
CA SER A 36 7.30 -49.36 -52.21
C SER A 36 6.49 -50.54 -52.75
N PRO A 37 5.60 -51.13 -51.94
CA PRO A 37 4.18 -51.05 -52.32
C PRO A 37 3.18 -50.88 -51.16
N LEU A 38 2.03 -50.32 -51.52
CA LEU A 38 0.74 -50.31 -50.83
C LEU A 38 0.13 -51.75 -50.75
N PRO A 39 -1.13 -51.94 -50.32
CA PRO A 39 -1.56 -52.41 -49.00
C PRO A 39 -2.10 -53.86 -49.02
N GLU A 40 -2.42 -54.33 -47.81
CA GLU A 40 -3.07 -55.58 -47.46
C GLU A 40 -4.25 -56.00 -48.39
N GLU A 41 -4.14 -57.18 -48.98
CA GLU A 41 -5.30 -57.98 -49.40
C GLU A 41 -5.38 -59.25 -48.54
N SER A 42 -6.37 -59.25 -47.65
CA SER A 42 -6.84 -60.41 -46.90
C SER A 42 -7.37 -61.50 -47.83
N ARG A 43 -6.78 -62.71 -47.79
CA ARG A 43 -7.44 -63.93 -48.27
C ARG A 43 -7.62 -64.93 -47.13
N PRO A 44 -8.80 -65.57 -47.05
CA PRO A 44 -9.33 -66.14 -45.83
C PRO A 44 -8.68 -67.48 -45.47
N LYS A 45 -8.48 -67.68 -44.16
CA LYS A 45 -8.12 -68.98 -43.56
C LYS A 45 -9.26 -69.97 -43.83
N PRO A 46 -8.98 -71.21 -44.28
CA PRO A 46 -10.03 -72.20 -44.54
C PRO A 46 -10.67 -72.63 -43.21
N ALA A 47 -11.92 -72.22 -43.00
CA ALA A 47 -12.77 -72.71 -41.93
C ALA A 47 -13.50 -73.98 -42.42
N LEU A 48 -13.31 -75.09 -41.71
CA LEU A 48 -14.12 -76.30 -41.89
C LEU A 48 -15.46 -76.16 -41.14
N PRO A 49 -16.52 -76.83 -41.63
CA PRO A 49 -17.91 -76.50 -41.31
C PRO A 49 -18.28 -76.78 -39.86
N THR A 50 -19.04 -75.86 -39.27
CA THR A 50 -19.75 -76.06 -38.00
C THR A 50 -20.79 -77.17 -38.16
N VAL A 51 -20.94 -78.00 -37.13
CA VAL A 51 -21.93 -79.08 -37.13
C VAL A 51 -23.33 -78.47 -37.16
N ASP A 52 -24.00 -78.62 -38.29
CA ASP A 52 -25.38 -78.17 -38.49
C ASP A 52 -26.32 -79.14 -37.76
N VAL A 53 -26.85 -78.71 -36.61
CA VAL A 53 -27.74 -79.50 -35.73
C VAL A 53 -28.97 -80.05 -36.50
N LYS A 54 -29.31 -79.43 -37.65
CA LYS A 54 -30.36 -79.88 -38.58
C LYS A 54 -30.08 -81.21 -39.30
N LYS A 55 -28.85 -81.74 -39.30
CA LYS A 55 -28.50 -83.04 -39.91
C LYS A 55 -28.51 -84.22 -38.92
N LEU A 56 -28.71 -83.97 -37.63
CA LEU A 56 -28.81 -85.00 -36.61
C LEU A 56 -30.10 -85.83 -36.84
N GLY A 57 -29.97 -87.13 -37.10
CA GLY A 57 -31.09 -88.03 -37.42
C GLY A 57 -31.27 -88.40 -38.90
N THR A 58 -30.36 -87.97 -39.78
CA THR A 58 -30.39 -88.34 -41.21
C THR A 58 -30.25 -89.85 -41.48
N TRP A 59 -29.67 -90.62 -40.56
CA TRP A 59 -29.57 -92.08 -40.62
C TRP A 59 -30.92 -92.81 -40.37
N GLN A 60 -31.96 -92.09 -39.91
CA GLN A 60 -33.32 -92.62 -39.75
C GLN A 60 -34.23 -92.31 -40.94
N LYS A 61 -33.71 -91.75 -42.04
CA LYS A 61 -34.52 -91.46 -43.25
C LYS A 61 -35.26 -92.68 -43.81
N HIS A 62 -34.80 -93.89 -43.52
CA HIS A 62 -35.41 -95.15 -43.97
C HIS A 62 -35.99 -96.03 -42.83
N THR A 63 -36.09 -95.52 -41.60
CA THR A 63 -36.73 -96.21 -40.47
C THR A 63 -37.71 -95.28 -39.74
N LYS A 64 -38.80 -95.82 -39.15
CA LYS A 64 -39.97 -95.07 -38.63
C LYS A 64 -39.70 -94.18 -37.39
N GLY A 65 -38.50 -93.63 -37.22
CA GLY A 65 -38.16 -92.70 -36.14
C GLY A 65 -38.09 -93.33 -34.74
N PHE A 66 -38.07 -94.67 -34.64
CA PHE A 66 -38.09 -95.38 -33.36
C PHE A 66 -36.86 -95.07 -32.49
N GLY A 67 -35.66 -95.05 -33.10
CA GLY A 67 -34.42 -94.74 -32.38
C GLY A 67 -34.41 -93.32 -31.79
N MET A 68 -34.92 -92.33 -32.52
CA MET A 68 -34.96 -90.94 -32.02
C MET A 68 -36.02 -90.77 -30.93
N LYS A 69 -37.19 -91.43 -31.07
CA LYS A 69 -38.22 -91.44 -30.01
C LYS A 69 -37.75 -92.16 -28.75
N MET A 70 -36.96 -93.23 -28.89
CA MET A 70 -36.36 -93.93 -27.75
C MET A 70 -35.30 -93.07 -27.06
N LEU A 71 -34.41 -92.43 -27.83
CA LEU A 71 -33.42 -91.49 -27.29
C LEU A 71 -34.09 -90.30 -26.58
N ALA A 72 -35.14 -89.72 -27.18
CA ALA A 72 -35.92 -88.64 -26.56
C ALA A 72 -36.61 -89.09 -25.26
N LYS A 73 -37.18 -90.30 -25.22
CA LYS A 73 -37.75 -90.88 -23.98
C LYS A 73 -36.69 -91.16 -22.90
N MET A 74 -35.45 -91.42 -23.29
CA MET A 74 -34.32 -91.61 -22.38
C MET A 74 -33.61 -90.29 -22.01
N GLY A 75 -34.17 -89.14 -22.41
CA GLY A 75 -33.69 -87.81 -22.00
C GLY A 75 -32.71 -87.12 -22.94
N PHE A 76 -32.50 -87.63 -24.16
CA PHE A 76 -31.56 -87.03 -25.13
C PHE A 76 -32.09 -85.71 -25.71
N LYS A 77 -31.35 -84.61 -25.50
CA LYS A 77 -31.68 -83.25 -25.98
C LYS A 77 -30.65 -82.65 -26.95
N GLY A 78 -29.71 -83.47 -27.46
CA GLY A 78 -28.65 -83.02 -28.38
C GLY A 78 -27.23 -83.26 -27.86
N ARG A 79 -27.06 -83.69 -26.60
CA ARG A 79 -25.82 -84.24 -26.02
C ARG A 79 -26.12 -85.60 -25.41
N LEU A 80 -25.14 -86.50 -25.36
CA LEU A 80 -25.30 -87.86 -24.84
C LEU A 80 -25.36 -87.84 -23.30
N GLY A 81 -26.29 -88.58 -22.69
CA GLY A 81 -26.45 -88.70 -21.22
C GLY A 81 -27.65 -87.93 -20.66
N LYS A 82 -28.18 -88.38 -19.52
CA LYS A 82 -29.37 -87.82 -18.86
C LYS A 82 -29.17 -86.36 -18.38
N ASP A 83 -27.92 -86.02 -18.06
CA ASP A 83 -27.50 -84.69 -17.57
C ASP A 83 -26.67 -83.92 -18.62
N GLU A 84 -26.78 -84.28 -19.91
CA GLU A 84 -26.09 -83.61 -21.04
C GLU A 84 -24.54 -83.62 -21.00
N GLN A 85 -23.92 -84.52 -20.23
CA GLN A 85 -22.46 -84.60 -20.02
C GLN A 85 -21.63 -85.11 -21.21
N GLY A 86 -22.26 -85.56 -22.30
CA GLY A 86 -21.58 -86.10 -23.47
C GLY A 86 -21.07 -85.04 -24.45
N VAL A 87 -20.03 -85.40 -25.20
CA VAL A 87 -19.41 -84.54 -26.22
C VAL A 87 -20.39 -84.27 -27.37
N SER A 88 -20.51 -83.00 -27.76
CA SER A 88 -21.41 -82.52 -28.82
C SER A 88 -20.79 -82.56 -30.23
N ALA A 89 -19.46 -82.69 -30.35
CA ALA A 89 -18.73 -82.68 -31.62
C ALA A 89 -17.67 -83.81 -31.72
N PRO A 90 -17.44 -84.39 -32.90
CA PRO A 90 -16.41 -85.40 -33.11
C PRO A 90 -14.99 -84.80 -33.05
N VAL A 91 -14.02 -85.55 -32.52
CA VAL A 91 -12.60 -85.16 -32.44
C VAL A 91 -12.00 -85.00 -33.83
N ALA A 92 -11.30 -83.89 -34.07
CA ALA A 92 -10.66 -83.61 -35.36
C ALA A 92 -9.33 -84.35 -35.47
N VAL A 93 -9.14 -85.14 -36.55
CA VAL A 93 -7.89 -85.87 -36.83
C VAL A 93 -7.16 -85.18 -37.98
N LYS A 94 -5.90 -84.81 -37.76
CA LYS A 94 -4.99 -84.33 -38.82
C LYS A 94 -3.90 -85.36 -39.04
N ALA A 95 -3.97 -86.10 -40.14
CA ALA A 95 -2.94 -87.06 -40.52
C ALA A 95 -1.63 -86.32 -40.87
N ARG A 96 -0.49 -86.88 -40.46
CA ARG A 96 0.82 -86.37 -40.86
C ARG A 96 1.10 -86.75 -42.32
N PRO A 97 1.77 -85.89 -43.11
CA PRO A 97 2.36 -86.31 -44.37
C PRO A 97 3.37 -87.45 -44.14
N ASN A 98 3.46 -88.41 -45.07
CA ASN A 98 4.35 -89.56 -44.95
C ASN A 98 5.82 -89.12 -44.80
N GLN A 99 6.57 -89.80 -43.91
CA GLN A 99 8.01 -89.61 -43.61
C GLN A 99 8.45 -88.37 -42.81
N LEU A 100 7.54 -87.60 -42.17
CA LEU A 100 7.95 -86.48 -41.30
C LEU A 100 8.22 -86.93 -39.84
N GLY A 101 9.42 -86.62 -39.32
CA GLY A 101 9.86 -86.97 -37.96
C GLY A 101 9.13 -86.22 -36.83
N LEU A 102 9.15 -86.77 -35.61
CA LEU A 102 8.37 -86.34 -34.43
C LEU A 102 8.80 -85.00 -33.78
N GLY A 103 9.28 -84.04 -34.57
CA GLY A 103 9.73 -82.72 -34.11
C GLY A 103 10.21 -81.80 -35.24
N PHE A 104 9.85 -82.08 -36.49
CA PHE A 104 10.35 -81.36 -37.66
C PHE A 104 9.30 -80.36 -38.18
N ASN A 105 9.64 -79.07 -38.22
CA ASN A 105 8.85 -77.92 -38.72
C ASN A 105 7.43 -77.77 -38.14
N ASP A 106 7.27 -77.09 -36.98
CA ASP A 106 6.04 -76.46 -36.42
C ASP A 106 4.68 -77.16 -36.70
N PHE A 107 4.69 -78.47 -36.91
CA PHE A 107 3.51 -79.23 -37.29
C PHE A 107 2.71 -79.45 -36.01
N LYS A 108 1.64 -78.67 -35.86
CA LYS A 108 0.71 -78.82 -34.74
C LYS A 108 -0.04 -80.15 -34.88
N GLU A 109 0.34 -81.11 -34.05
CA GLU A 109 -0.30 -82.41 -33.95
C GLU A 109 -1.76 -82.28 -33.53
N ALA A 110 -2.58 -83.28 -33.88
CA ALA A 110 -4.01 -83.32 -33.58
C ALA A 110 -4.40 -82.96 -32.13
N PRO A 111 -3.71 -83.37 -31.05
CA PRO A 111 -4.09 -82.99 -29.68
C PRO A 111 -3.90 -81.50 -29.37
N THR A 112 -3.04 -80.79 -30.12
CA THR A 112 -2.78 -79.36 -29.89
C THR A 112 -3.74 -78.43 -30.65
N LEU A 113 -4.65 -79.00 -31.47
CA LEU A 113 -5.68 -78.23 -32.16
C LEU A 113 -6.66 -77.64 -31.15
N LYS A 114 -7.00 -76.35 -31.31
CA LYS A 114 -7.90 -75.62 -30.40
C LYS A 114 -9.23 -76.37 -30.17
N GLN A 115 -9.80 -76.95 -31.22
CA GLN A 115 -11.06 -77.71 -31.14
C GLN A 115 -10.94 -78.98 -30.28
N ASN A 116 -9.81 -79.69 -30.31
CA ASN A 116 -9.63 -80.90 -29.50
C ASN A 116 -9.37 -80.55 -28.02
N LYS A 117 -8.64 -79.46 -27.75
CA LYS A 117 -8.51 -78.92 -26.39
C LYS A 117 -9.84 -78.45 -25.80
N GLU A 118 -10.72 -77.92 -26.64
CA GLU A 118 -12.06 -77.49 -26.23
C GLU A 118 -12.98 -78.69 -25.96
N ILE A 119 -12.85 -79.78 -26.72
CA ILE A 119 -13.51 -81.07 -26.43
C ILE A 119 -13.00 -81.67 -25.11
N GLU A 120 -11.70 -81.62 -24.82
CA GLU A 120 -11.16 -82.07 -23.53
C GLU A 120 -11.65 -81.22 -22.36
N ARG A 121 -11.75 -79.89 -22.53
CA ARG A 121 -12.35 -78.99 -21.52
C ARG A 121 -13.83 -79.31 -21.27
N ASP A 122 -14.58 -79.63 -22.32
CA ASP A 122 -16.00 -80.02 -22.23
C ASP A 122 -16.19 -81.39 -21.56
N LEU A 123 -15.25 -82.33 -21.74
CA LEU A 123 -15.28 -83.67 -21.13
C LEU A 123 -14.90 -83.67 -19.64
N HIS A 124 -13.90 -82.88 -19.26
CA HIS A 124 -13.35 -82.92 -17.91
C HIS A 124 -13.85 -81.79 -16.99
N GLY A 125 -14.66 -80.86 -17.50
CA GLY A 125 -15.21 -79.74 -16.73
C GLY A 125 -14.16 -78.64 -16.46
N LYS A 126 -14.62 -77.39 -16.31
CA LYS A 126 -13.76 -76.23 -16.02
C LYS A 126 -13.01 -76.41 -14.70
N THR A 127 -11.75 -76.79 -14.75
CA THR A 127 -10.77 -76.31 -13.77
C THR A 127 -10.30 -74.94 -14.27
N ASP A 128 -10.93 -73.89 -13.75
CA ASP A 128 -10.39 -72.54 -13.83
C ASP A 128 -9.17 -72.49 -12.92
N GLU A 129 -8.01 -72.89 -13.44
CA GLU A 129 -6.72 -72.46 -12.94
C GLU A 129 -5.75 -72.38 -14.12
N VAL A 130 -5.14 -71.21 -14.21
CA VAL A 130 -4.45 -70.66 -15.35
C VAL A 130 -3.23 -71.49 -15.72
N ASP A 131 -3.13 -71.77 -17.01
CA ASP A 131 -1.97 -72.20 -17.77
C ASP A 131 -0.63 -71.77 -17.16
N ASN A 132 0.22 -72.76 -16.80
CA ASN A 132 1.61 -72.85 -17.25
C ASN A 132 2.32 -74.11 -16.70
N GLU A 133 1.92 -75.29 -17.15
CA GLU A 133 2.85 -76.42 -17.29
C GLU A 133 2.60 -77.12 -18.64
N PRO A 134 3.57 -77.16 -19.57
CA PRO A 134 3.54 -78.16 -20.62
C PRO A 134 4.09 -79.48 -20.07
N THR A 135 3.16 -80.40 -19.83
CA THR A 135 3.38 -81.84 -19.74
C THR A 135 4.19 -82.35 -20.93
N ASN A 136 5.22 -83.15 -20.66
CA ASN A 136 5.71 -84.13 -21.62
C ASN A 136 6.02 -85.45 -20.88
N GLU A 137 4.95 -86.18 -20.63
CA GLU A 137 4.93 -87.65 -20.53
C GLU A 137 4.67 -88.13 -21.98
N LEU A 138 5.45 -88.98 -22.64
CA LEU A 138 5.88 -90.33 -22.31
C LEU A 138 6.88 -90.78 -23.37
N LEU A 139 7.90 -91.54 -22.99
CA LEU A 139 8.25 -92.77 -23.71
C LEU A 139 8.77 -93.75 -22.66
N ARG A 140 7.98 -94.80 -22.41
CA ARG A 140 8.42 -96.01 -21.72
C ARG A 140 9.56 -96.60 -22.54
N ASP A 141 10.72 -96.73 -21.94
CA ASP A 141 11.77 -97.61 -22.46
C ASP A 141 11.82 -98.85 -21.58
N ASP A 142 11.99 -99.97 -22.26
CA ASP A 142 11.83 -101.32 -21.77
C ASP A 142 12.86 -101.68 -20.68
N GLY A 143 12.50 -102.70 -19.92
CA GLY A 143 13.21 -103.14 -18.73
C GLY A 143 14.69 -103.43 -18.96
N ALA A 144 15.51 -103.06 -17.97
CA ALA A 144 16.11 -104.05 -17.06
C ALA A 144 17.43 -103.59 -16.41
N TRP A 145 18.09 -102.50 -16.84
CA TRP A 145 19.47 -102.22 -16.37
C TRP A 145 19.72 -100.94 -15.55
N ARG A 146 18.71 -100.12 -15.24
CA ARG A 146 18.88 -98.92 -14.37
C ARG A 146 18.16 -98.99 -13.01
N LYS A 147 18.08 -100.18 -12.40
CA LYS A 147 17.58 -100.37 -11.02
C LYS A 147 18.71 -100.37 -9.95
N ARG A 148 19.71 -99.52 -10.10
CA ARG A 148 20.71 -99.32 -9.04
C ARG A 148 21.24 -97.89 -9.01
N ILE A 149 20.37 -96.94 -8.66
CA ILE A 149 20.62 -95.81 -7.76
C ILE A 149 19.23 -95.40 -7.27
N VAL A 150 18.83 -95.97 -6.13
CA VAL A 150 17.62 -95.57 -5.40
C VAL A 150 18.04 -94.43 -4.48
N GLY A 151 17.65 -93.22 -4.87
CA GLY A 151 17.81 -91.99 -4.11
C GLY A 151 17.20 -90.85 -4.93
N GLY A 152 16.03 -90.34 -4.51
CA GLY A 152 15.26 -89.34 -5.24
C GLY A 152 16.06 -88.06 -5.50
N GLY A 153 16.57 -87.91 -6.72
CA GLY A 153 17.14 -86.66 -7.21
C GLY A 153 16.02 -85.65 -7.47
N LYS A 154 15.94 -84.59 -6.64
CA LYS A 154 15.13 -83.41 -6.94
C LYS A 154 15.44 -82.95 -8.36
N LYS A 155 14.44 -82.88 -9.25
CA LYS A 155 14.59 -82.27 -10.58
C LYS A 155 15.17 -80.86 -10.38
N ARG A 156 16.37 -80.60 -10.90
CA ARG A 156 17.02 -79.29 -10.79
C ARG A 156 16.18 -78.27 -11.56
N LYS A 157 15.49 -77.35 -10.86
CA LYS A 157 14.86 -76.18 -11.50
C LYS A 157 15.95 -75.34 -12.14
N ARG A 158 15.75 -74.94 -13.41
CA ARG A 158 16.64 -73.98 -14.09
C ARG A 158 16.39 -72.61 -13.47
N LYS A 159 17.46 -71.92 -13.07
CA LYS A 159 17.38 -70.56 -12.51
C LYS A 159 17.00 -69.60 -13.63
N THR A 160 15.89 -68.88 -13.49
CA THR A 160 15.46 -67.86 -14.45
C THR A 160 16.06 -66.49 -14.09
N VAL A 161 16.05 -65.56 -15.06
CA VAL A 161 16.48 -64.16 -14.81
C VAL A 161 15.69 -63.54 -13.66
N GLU A 162 14.40 -63.86 -13.57
CA GLU A 162 13.51 -63.37 -12.53
C GLU A 162 13.83 -63.96 -11.15
N ASP A 163 14.25 -65.23 -11.09
CA ASP A 163 14.73 -65.86 -9.86
C ASP A 163 16.05 -65.21 -9.37
N VAL A 164 16.98 -64.86 -10.27
CA VAL A 164 18.24 -64.16 -9.92
C VAL A 164 17.96 -62.79 -9.30
N LEU A 165 16.95 -62.08 -9.80
CA LEU A 165 16.53 -60.76 -9.32
C LEU A 165 15.69 -60.84 -8.03
N GLN A 166 14.94 -61.92 -7.82
CA GLN A 166 14.25 -62.18 -6.55
C GLN A 166 15.24 -62.53 -5.43
N GLU A 167 16.28 -63.31 -5.73
CA GLU A 167 17.34 -63.61 -4.77
C GLU A 167 18.05 -62.33 -4.28
N GLU A 168 18.23 -61.32 -5.11
CA GLU A 168 18.81 -60.01 -4.74
C GLU A 168 17.99 -59.28 -3.67
N LYS A 169 16.65 -59.37 -3.73
CA LYS A 169 15.76 -58.78 -2.71
C LYS A 169 15.85 -59.52 -1.37
N THR A 170 16.25 -60.79 -1.38
CA THR A 170 16.35 -61.64 -0.19
C THR A 170 17.78 -61.80 0.35
N ALA A 171 18.82 -61.40 -0.41
CA ALA A 171 20.23 -61.67 -0.08
C ALA A 171 20.86 -60.66 0.89
N ILE A 172 20.14 -59.63 1.33
CA ILE A 172 20.60 -58.69 2.35
C ILE A 172 20.15 -59.19 3.73
N ASP A 173 20.68 -60.32 4.18
CA ASP A 173 20.49 -60.81 5.56
C ASP A 173 21.83 -60.81 6.30
N LEU A 174 21.90 -60.00 7.37
CA LEU A 174 23.05 -59.77 8.23
C LEU A 174 23.38 -61.03 9.05
N VAL A 175 24.56 -61.64 8.87
CA VAL A 175 24.95 -62.85 9.62
C VAL A 175 25.88 -62.48 10.79
N VAL A 176 25.43 -62.73 12.02
CA VAL A 176 26.20 -62.50 13.25
C VAL A 176 26.72 -63.83 13.82
N ASP A 177 28.04 -63.98 13.91
CA ASP A 177 28.66 -65.16 14.55
C ASP A 177 28.97 -64.88 16.02
N MET A 178 28.45 -65.73 16.91
CA MET A 178 28.51 -65.60 18.37
C MET A 178 29.39 -66.68 19.03
N ARG A 179 30.17 -67.46 18.28
CA ARG A 179 31.01 -68.55 18.85
C ARG A 179 32.35 -68.08 19.44
N GLY A 180 32.68 -66.80 19.32
CA GLY A 180 33.84 -66.17 19.95
C GLY A 180 33.44 -65.24 21.10
N PRO A 181 34.39 -64.80 21.95
CA PRO A 181 34.12 -63.89 23.05
C PRO A 181 33.64 -62.49 22.63
N LEU A 182 33.67 -62.15 21.32
CA LEU A 182 33.06 -60.95 20.75
C LEU A 182 32.28 -61.31 19.48
N ALA A 183 31.08 -60.71 19.33
CA ALA A 183 30.22 -60.91 18.18
C ALA A 183 30.84 -60.27 16.91
N GLN A 184 31.15 -61.07 15.91
CA GLN A 184 31.57 -60.55 14.59
C GLN A 184 30.38 -60.57 13.63
N VAL A 185 30.12 -59.42 13.02
CA VAL A 185 29.05 -59.23 12.03
C VAL A 185 29.66 -59.32 10.64
N TYR A 186 29.19 -60.26 9.84
CA TYR A 186 29.60 -60.42 8.44
C TYR A 186 28.53 -59.83 7.53
N THR A 187 28.91 -58.81 6.76
CA THR A 187 28.03 -58.15 5.79
C THR A 187 28.04 -58.82 4.42
N ASP A 188 29.03 -59.67 4.12
CA ASP A 188 29.27 -60.26 2.78
C ASP A 188 28.90 -61.75 2.68
N GLY A 189 28.00 -62.23 3.55
CA GLY A 189 27.48 -63.59 3.51
C GLY A 189 28.53 -64.70 3.71
N LEU A 190 28.07 -65.96 3.62
CA LEU A 190 28.79 -67.20 3.97
C LEU A 190 30.06 -67.53 3.16
N SER A 191 30.59 -66.61 2.36
CA SER A 191 31.82 -66.81 1.57
C SER A 191 33.07 -66.93 2.44
N SER A 192 33.07 -66.38 3.66
CA SER A 192 34.23 -66.43 4.56
C SER A 192 34.35 -67.74 5.37
N LEU A 193 33.36 -68.63 5.32
CA LEU A 193 33.29 -69.88 6.12
C LEU A 193 33.70 -71.15 5.36
N LYS A 194 34.22 -71.02 4.12
CA LYS A 194 34.75 -72.16 3.34
C LYS A 194 36.27 -72.13 3.22
N ALA A 195 36.96 -71.89 4.33
CA ALA A 195 38.35 -72.29 4.50
C ALA A 195 38.40 -73.64 5.25
N GLN A 196 37.74 -74.68 4.69
CA GLN A 196 37.95 -76.05 5.14
C GLN A 196 38.94 -76.70 4.18
N THR A 197 40.13 -76.99 4.71
CA THR A 197 41.17 -77.92 4.21
C THR A 197 41.10 -78.25 2.71
N ILE A 198 41.91 -77.57 1.91
CA ILE A 198 42.18 -77.94 0.51
C ILE A 198 43.04 -79.22 0.56
N PRO A 199 42.57 -80.40 0.12
CA PRO A 199 43.47 -81.54 -0.04
C PRO A 199 44.45 -81.26 -1.19
N GLU A 200 45.75 -81.56 -1.00
CA GLU A 200 46.86 -81.28 -1.93
C GLU A 200 46.72 -81.94 -3.33
N LYS A 201 45.70 -82.77 -3.55
CA LYS A 201 45.26 -83.22 -4.88
C LYS A 201 43.79 -82.83 -5.08
N PRO A 202 43.45 -82.03 -6.11
CA PRO A 202 42.06 -81.78 -6.43
C PRO A 202 41.42 -83.10 -6.86
N LEU A 203 40.31 -83.47 -6.22
CA LEU A 203 39.49 -84.59 -6.71
C LEU A 203 38.98 -84.24 -8.11
N LEU A 204 39.05 -85.20 -9.03
CA LEU A 204 38.58 -85.08 -10.41
C LEU A 204 37.17 -84.47 -10.45
N GLY A 205 37.04 -83.29 -11.05
CA GLY A 205 35.78 -82.57 -11.21
C GLY A 205 35.60 -81.34 -10.30
N GLN A 206 36.45 -81.11 -9.28
CA GLN A 206 36.36 -79.88 -8.47
C GLN A 206 36.71 -78.61 -9.27
N GLU A 207 37.73 -78.67 -10.13
CA GLU A 207 38.10 -77.55 -11.02
C GLU A 207 36.99 -77.25 -12.04
N ILE A 208 36.30 -78.28 -12.55
CA ILE A 208 35.17 -78.13 -13.47
C ILE A 208 33.98 -77.49 -12.75
N LEU A 209 33.69 -77.91 -11.51
CA LEU A 209 32.63 -77.30 -10.70
C LEU A 209 32.96 -75.85 -10.32
N TYR A 210 34.24 -75.55 -10.05
CA TYR A 210 34.71 -74.18 -9.83
C TYR A 210 34.53 -73.32 -11.09
N ASN A 211 34.97 -73.81 -12.25
CA ASN A 211 34.82 -73.10 -13.52
C ASN A 211 33.35 -72.88 -13.90
N LEU A 212 32.50 -73.90 -13.71
CA LEU A 212 31.05 -73.76 -13.94
C LEU A 212 30.41 -72.76 -12.96
N ARG A 213 30.81 -72.77 -11.69
CA ARG A 213 30.33 -71.77 -10.71
C ARG A 213 30.83 -70.37 -11.04
N LEU A 214 32.06 -70.23 -11.53
CA LEU A 214 32.62 -68.95 -11.98
C LEU A 214 31.81 -68.39 -13.17
N ILE A 215 31.52 -69.22 -14.18
CA ILE A 215 30.70 -68.82 -15.34
C ILE A 215 29.28 -68.45 -14.90
N ILE A 216 28.67 -69.22 -13.99
CA ILE A 216 27.35 -68.89 -13.42
C ILE A 216 27.41 -67.55 -12.68
N ASN A 217 28.41 -67.32 -11.84
CA ASN A 217 28.55 -66.06 -11.10
C ASN A 217 28.82 -64.88 -12.05
N GLN A 218 29.62 -65.06 -13.10
CA GLN A 218 29.89 -64.04 -14.12
C GLN A 218 28.63 -63.70 -14.93
N THR A 219 27.86 -64.71 -15.35
CA THR A 219 26.62 -64.51 -16.09
C THR A 219 25.52 -63.89 -15.22
N GLU A 220 25.38 -64.32 -13.96
CA GLU A 220 24.49 -63.68 -13.01
C GLU A 220 24.93 -62.25 -12.69
N GLY A 221 26.24 -61.99 -12.57
CA GLY A 221 26.79 -60.63 -12.42
C GLY A 221 26.46 -59.74 -13.62
N SER A 222 26.65 -60.25 -14.84
CA SER A 222 26.28 -59.54 -16.07
C SER A 222 24.78 -59.25 -16.15
N ILE A 223 23.92 -60.19 -15.72
CA ILE A 223 22.46 -59.97 -15.64
C ILE A 223 22.13 -58.85 -14.65
N ARG A 224 22.79 -58.80 -13.48
CA ARG A 224 22.60 -57.74 -12.49
C ARG A 224 23.07 -56.38 -13.01
N ASP A 225 24.24 -56.33 -13.63
CA ASP A 225 24.79 -55.11 -14.23
C ASP A 225 23.89 -54.58 -15.35
N LEU A 226 23.35 -55.46 -16.20
CA LEU A 226 22.41 -55.06 -17.24
C LEU A 226 21.08 -54.58 -16.66
N ASN A 227 20.55 -55.24 -15.63
CA ASN A 227 19.30 -54.82 -15.00
C ASN A 227 19.44 -53.48 -14.26
N SER A 228 20.56 -53.25 -13.57
CA SER A 228 20.85 -51.97 -12.91
C SER A 228 20.98 -50.85 -13.96
N ARG A 229 21.66 -51.09 -15.09
CA ARG A 229 21.71 -50.17 -16.24
C ARG A 229 20.31 -49.88 -16.80
N ILE A 230 19.50 -50.91 -17.07
CA ILE A 230 18.12 -50.74 -17.55
C ILE A 230 17.28 -49.91 -16.56
N SER A 231 17.45 -50.12 -15.25
CA SER A 231 16.76 -49.35 -14.21
C SER A 231 17.18 -47.88 -14.21
N VAL A 232 18.49 -47.60 -14.30
CA VAL A 232 19.02 -46.24 -14.41
C VAL A 232 18.53 -45.56 -15.68
N ASP A 233 18.58 -46.25 -16.83
CA ASP A 233 18.11 -45.72 -18.11
C ASP A 233 16.60 -45.45 -18.11
N ARG A 234 15.79 -46.32 -17.49
CA ARG A 234 14.35 -46.08 -17.29
C ARG A 234 14.10 -44.85 -16.42
N LYS A 235 14.82 -44.69 -15.31
CA LYS A 235 14.72 -43.50 -14.47
C LYS A 235 15.13 -42.24 -15.22
N ARG A 236 16.20 -42.30 -16.02
CA ARG A 236 16.67 -41.20 -16.87
C ARG A 236 15.63 -40.83 -17.93
N LEU A 237 15.03 -41.82 -18.60
CA LEU A 237 13.95 -41.60 -19.56
C LEU A 237 12.74 -40.93 -18.90
N ASN A 238 12.31 -41.41 -17.74
CA ASN A 238 11.18 -40.79 -17.02
C ASN A 238 11.49 -39.35 -16.60
N ALA A 239 12.72 -39.07 -16.16
CA ALA A 239 13.15 -37.71 -15.85
C ALA A 239 13.15 -36.82 -17.10
N LEU A 240 13.64 -37.32 -18.24
CA LEU A 240 13.65 -36.58 -19.51
C LEU A 240 12.23 -36.32 -20.05
N LEU A 241 11.32 -37.28 -19.89
CA LEU A 241 9.90 -37.10 -20.25
C LEU A 241 9.25 -36.01 -19.38
N ALA A 242 9.49 -36.03 -18.07
CA ALA A 242 8.98 -34.99 -17.17
C ALA A 242 9.53 -33.60 -17.52
N THR A 243 10.83 -33.48 -17.86
CA THR A 243 11.40 -32.20 -18.30
C THR A 243 10.81 -31.74 -19.63
N HIS A 244 10.64 -32.66 -20.60
CA HIS A 244 10.02 -32.36 -21.89
C HIS A 244 8.58 -31.86 -21.71
N ASP A 245 7.80 -32.47 -20.83
CA ASP A 245 6.43 -32.02 -20.54
C ASP A 245 6.44 -30.60 -19.97
N THR A 246 7.31 -30.31 -18.99
CA THR A 246 7.42 -28.94 -18.44
C THR A 246 7.86 -27.92 -19.49
N ASP A 247 8.84 -28.25 -20.33
CA ASP A 247 9.32 -27.33 -21.36
C ASP A 247 8.29 -27.13 -22.46
N SER A 248 7.53 -28.18 -22.83
CA SER A 248 6.43 -28.05 -23.79
C SER A 248 5.32 -27.13 -23.28
N THR A 249 5.04 -27.12 -21.98
CA THR A 249 4.07 -26.19 -21.39
C THR A 249 4.58 -24.75 -21.38
N LYS A 250 5.87 -24.52 -21.10
CA LYS A 250 6.50 -23.20 -21.18
C LYS A 250 6.49 -22.67 -22.61
N ILE A 251 6.91 -23.48 -23.58
CA ILE A 251 6.90 -23.10 -25.01
C ILE A 251 5.49 -22.73 -25.47
N ARG A 252 4.46 -23.47 -25.01
CA ARG A 252 3.06 -23.11 -25.31
C ARG A 252 2.67 -21.76 -24.71
N HIS A 253 3.05 -21.49 -23.47
CA HIS A 253 2.78 -20.21 -22.83
C HIS A 253 3.53 -19.06 -23.52
N ASP A 254 4.81 -19.25 -23.82
CA ASP A 254 5.64 -18.26 -24.52
C ASP A 254 5.10 -17.98 -25.93
N ASN A 255 4.66 -19.00 -26.67
CA ASN A 255 4.02 -18.80 -27.97
C ASN A 255 2.71 -18.01 -27.85
N GLN A 256 1.90 -18.27 -26.82
CA GLN A 256 0.69 -17.47 -26.55
C GLN A 256 1.05 -16.01 -26.22
N LEU A 257 2.11 -15.76 -25.45
CA LEU A 257 2.59 -14.41 -25.16
C LEU A 257 3.07 -13.70 -26.43
N VAL A 258 3.81 -14.38 -27.29
CA VAL A 258 4.26 -13.83 -28.59
C VAL A 258 3.07 -13.49 -29.48
N ASP A 259 2.08 -14.38 -29.58
CA ASP A 259 0.86 -14.13 -30.35
C ASP A 259 0.11 -12.92 -29.78
N ASN A 260 -0.08 -12.83 -28.46
CA ASN A 260 -0.74 -11.70 -27.80
C ASN A 260 -0.01 -10.38 -28.07
N ILE A 261 1.33 -10.35 -27.90
CA ILE A 261 2.15 -9.16 -28.16
C ILE A 261 2.09 -8.78 -29.65
N SER A 262 2.06 -9.74 -30.58
CA SER A 262 1.93 -9.46 -32.01
C SER A 262 0.59 -8.81 -32.37
N VAL A 263 -0.50 -9.23 -31.71
CA VAL A 263 -1.82 -8.60 -31.85
C VAL A 263 -1.81 -7.19 -31.25
N MET A 264 -1.14 -6.98 -30.12
CA MET A 264 -0.99 -5.64 -29.55
C MET A 264 -0.20 -4.71 -30.47
N LEU A 265 0.93 -5.16 -31.01
CA LEU A 265 1.76 -4.38 -31.93
C LEU A 265 1.02 -4.04 -33.22
N SER A 266 0.30 -5.00 -33.83
CA SER A 266 -0.52 -4.72 -35.02
C SER A 266 -1.60 -3.70 -34.72
N SER A 267 -2.28 -3.78 -33.57
CA SER A 267 -3.30 -2.77 -33.20
C SER A 267 -2.72 -1.37 -33.01
N LEU A 268 -1.50 -1.24 -32.47
CA LEU A 268 -0.82 0.06 -32.32
C LEU A 268 -0.29 0.58 -33.67
N GLN A 269 0.11 -0.31 -34.57
CA GLN A 269 0.54 0.05 -35.93
C GLN A 269 -0.65 0.49 -36.79
N ASP A 270 -1.79 -0.19 -36.65
CA ASP A 270 -3.05 0.20 -37.28
C ASP A 270 -3.49 1.58 -36.78
N LEU A 271 -3.39 1.83 -35.48
CA LEU A 271 -3.63 3.16 -34.89
C LEU A 271 -2.77 4.24 -35.57
N GLN A 272 -1.45 3.99 -35.69
CA GLN A 272 -0.54 4.97 -36.28
C GLN A 272 -0.85 5.27 -37.75
N THR A 273 -1.33 4.28 -38.51
CA THR A 273 -1.67 4.44 -39.94
C THR A 273 -3.06 5.00 -40.18
N THR A 274 -3.99 4.80 -39.24
CA THR A 274 -5.39 5.22 -39.34
C THR A 274 -5.71 6.48 -38.54
N LEU A 275 -4.70 7.16 -37.99
CA LEU A 275 -4.89 8.33 -37.15
C LEU A 275 -5.64 9.43 -37.94
N PRO A 276 -6.79 9.92 -37.44
CA PRO A 276 -7.49 11.05 -38.04
C PRO A 276 -6.64 12.32 -38.06
N GLU A 277 -6.83 13.17 -39.08
CA GLU A 277 -6.20 14.50 -39.12
C GLU A 277 -6.75 15.43 -38.02
N ASP A 278 -8.02 15.25 -37.65
CA ASP A 278 -8.65 16.00 -36.57
C ASP A 278 -8.10 15.57 -35.20
N PRO A 279 -7.53 16.49 -34.41
CA PRO A 279 -6.83 16.13 -33.19
C PRO A 279 -7.74 15.58 -32.08
N VAL A 280 -9.01 16.00 -32.03
CA VAL A 280 -9.99 15.46 -31.06
C VAL A 280 -10.33 14.01 -31.39
N ALA A 281 -10.65 13.71 -32.65
CA ALA A 281 -10.94 12.36 -33.11
C ALA A 281 -9.71 11.44 -32.96
N ALA A 282 -8.51 11.97 -33.17
CA ALA A 282 -7.26 11.25 -32.93
C ALA A 282 -7.07 10.87 -31.45
N ILE A 283 -7.37 11.78 -30.51
CA ILE A 283 -7.30 11.48 -29.07
C ILE A 283 -8.33 10.43 -28.67
N GLU A 284 -9.56 10.51 -29.20
CA GLU A 284 -10.60 9.50 -28.97
C GLU A 284 -10.18 8.12 -29.48
N ALA A 285 -9.60 8.05 -30.68
CA ALA A 285 -9.08 6.81 -31.24
C ALA A 285 -7.95 6.21 -30.37
N ILE A 286 -7.01 7.04 -29.90
CA ILE A 286 -5.93 6.64 -29.00
C ILE A 286 -6.48 6.10 -27.68
N VAL A 287 -7.46 6.77 -27.08
CA VAL A 287 -8.05 6.28 -25.82
C VAL A 287 -8.81 4.98 -26.02
N ASN A 288 -9.65 4.89 -27.06
CA ASN A 288 -10.42 3.68 -27.32
C ASN A 288 -9.51 2.47 -27.55
N THR A 289 -8.45 2.64 -28.34
CA THR A 289 -7.46 1.58 -28.59
C THR A 289 -6.74 1.16 -27.31
N VAL A 290 -6.24 2.10 -26.49
CA VAL A 290 -5.57 1.79 -25.21
C VAL A 290 -6.51 1.08 -24.24
N VAL A 291 -7.77 1.51 -24.13
CA VAL A 291 -8.79 0.82 -23.32
C VAL A 291 -9.04 -0.59 -23.86
N THR A 292 -9.19 -0.76 -25.18
CA THR A 292 -9.38 -2.10 -25.77
C THR A 292 -8.19 -3.02 -25.51
N LEU A 293 -6.95 -2.51 -25.59
CA LEU A 293 -5.75 -3.29 -25.29
C LEU A 293 -5.71 -3.72 -23.82
N ARG A 294 -6.06 -2.82 -22.89
CA ARG A 294 -6.15 -3.14 -21.46
C ARG A 294 -7.21 -4.19 -21.16
N THR A 295 -8.34 -4.17 -21.86
CA THR A 295 -9.42 -5.16 -21.66
C THR A 295 -9.09 -6.53 -22.24
N LYS A 296 -8.37 -6.59 -23.37
CA LYS A 296 -8.04 -7.85 -24.05
C LYS A 296 -6.79 -8.54 -23.49
N PHE A 297 -5.77 -7.77 -23.09
CA PHE A 297 -4.45 -8.28 -22.70
C PHE A 297 -3.95 -7.62 -21.40
N PRO A 298 -4.56 -7.90 -20.24
CA PRO A 298 -4.27 -7.18 -19.00
C PRO A 298 -2.85 -7.40 -18.46
N ALA A 299 -2.34 -8.63 -18.53
CA ALA A 299 -1.04 -9.00 -17.97
C ALA A 299 0.11 -8.41 -18.82
N GLU A 300 -0.02 -8.50 -20.14
CA GLU A 300 0.95 -7.99 -21.11
C GLU A 300 0.96 -6.46 -21.15
N PHE A 301 -0.19 -5.83 -20.98
CA PHE A 301 -0.31 -4.37 -20.93
C PHE A 301 0.44 -3.77 -19.72
N GLU A 302 0.40 -4.46 -18.57
CA GLU A 302 1.11 -4.03 -17.37
C GLU A 302 2.60 -4.36 -17.42
N SER A 303 2.99 -5.55 -17.90
CA SER A 303 4.39 -5.96 -18.01
C SER A 303 5.20 -5.10 -18.99
N HIS A 304 4.58 -4.69 -20.11
CA HIS A 304 5.22 -3.86 -21.13
C HIS A 304 4.94 -2.36 -20.98
N HIS A 305 4.25 -1.95 -19.91
CA HIS A 305 3.95 -0.54 -19.59
C HIS A 305 3.37 0.26 -20.77
N VAL A 306 2.43 -0.34 -21.52
CA VAL A 306 1.88 0.24 -22.76
C VAL A 306 1.25 1.63 -22.56
N VAL A 307 0.81 1.95 -21.33
CA VAL A 307 0.35 3.28 -20.93
C VAL A 307 1.37 4.38 -21.19
N ASP A 308 2.67 4.07 -21.14
CA ASP A 308 3.76 5.04 -21.31
C ASP A 308 3.88 5.54 -22.77
N VAL A 309 3.13 4.92 -23.70
CA VAL A 309 2.95 5.41 -25.07
C VAL A 309 2.00 6.61 -25.14
N MET A 310 1.16 6.83 -24.12
CA MET A 310 0.17 7.93 -24.11
C MET A 310 0.80 9.32 -24.23
N PRO A 311 1.88 9.67 -23.50
CA PRO A 311 2.55 10.97 -23.68
C PRO A 311 3.14 11.19 -25.06
N SER A 312 3.73 10.15 -25.69
CA SER A 312 4.39 10.31 -26.98
C SER A 312 3.41 10.58 -28.11
N LEU A 313 2.23 9.94 -28.07
CA LEU A 313 1.15 10.18 -29.03
C LEU A 313 0.27 11.39 -28.66
N GLY A 314 0.01 11.59 -27.38
CA GLY A 314 -0.92 12.61 -26.90
C GLY A 314 -0.34 14.03 -26.88
N ILE A 315 0.89 14.22 -26.39
CA ILE A 315 1.48 15.57 -26.27
C ILE A 315 1.47 16.37 -27.58
N PRO A 316 1.85 15.84 -28.77
CA PRO A 316 1.80 16.61 -29.99
C PRO A 316 0.38 17.02 -30.38
N LEU A 317 -0.62 16.13 -30.19
CA LEU A 317 -2.04 16.42 -30.49
C LEU A 317 -2.60 17.48 -29.54
N PHE A 318 -2.33 17.35 -28.25
CA PHE A 318 -2.72 18.35 -27.25
C PHE A 318 -2.04 19.70 -27.48
N LYS A 319 -0.78 19.73 -27.94
CA LYS A 319 -0.12 20.98 -28.34
C LYS A 319 -0.76 21.64 -29.55
N ALA A 320 -1.25 20.87 -30.52
CA ALA A 320 -2.00 21.38 -31.66
C ALA A 320 -3.35 21.98 -31.22
N LEU A 321 -4.10 21.26 -30.37
CA LEU A 321 -5.35 21.73 -29.77
C LEU A 321 -5.19 22.96 -28.89
N ALA A 322 -4.10 23.04 -28.13
CA ALA A 322 -3.79 24.17 -27.27
C ALA A 322 -3.18 25.37 -28.03
N SER A 323 -2.96 25.27 -29.34
CA SER A 323 -2.36 26.35 -30.12
C SER A 323 -3.27 27.58 -30.31
N PRO A 324 -4.56 27.44 -30.67
CA PRO A 324 -5.50 28.56 -30.78
C PRO A 324 -6.00 29.08 -29.43
N TRP A 325 -5.93 28.25 -28.38
CA TRP A 325 -6.50 28.57 -27.07
C TRP A 325 -5.80 29.75 -26.39
N GLN A 326 -6.61 30.71 -25.93
CA GLN A 326 -6.18 31.81 -25.06
C GLN A 326 -6.51 31.48 -23.59
N PRO A 327 -5.52 31.23 -22.72
CA PRO A 327 -5.80 30.76 -21.36
C PRO A 327 -6.59 31.73 -20.47
N LEU A 328 -6.60 33.03 -20.80
CA LEU A 328 -7.32 34.05 -20.03
C LEU A 328 -8.82 34.12 -20.35
N GLN A 329 -9.28 33.42 -21.39
CA GLN A 329 -10.68 33.37 -21.80
C GLN A 329 -11.17 31.92 -21.84
N VAL A 330 -12.35 31.68 -21.28
CA VAL A 330 -13.00 30.36 -21.33
C VAL A 330 -13.84 30.32 -22.60
N ASP A 331 -13.16 30.08 -23.72
CA ASP A 331 -13.79 29.98 -25.04
C ASP A 331 -14.22 28.53 -25.36
N ASP A 332 -14.93 28.32 -26.47
CA ASP A 332 -15.32 26.98 -26.95
C ASP A 332 -14.10 26.05 -27.11
N ASP A 333 -12.95 26.58 -27.54
CA ASP A 333 -11.69 25.85 -27.64
C ASP A 333 -11.18 25.37 -26.27
N ALA A 334 -11.41 26.15 -25.21
CA ALA A 334 -11.06 25.77 -23.83
C ALA A 334 -11.92 24.58 -23.39
N MET A 335 -13.21 24.59 -23.71
CA MET A 335 -14.13 23.49 -23.38
C MET A 335 -13.78 22.20 -24.12
N GLN A 336 -13.36 22.29 -25.39
CA GLN A 336 -12.88 21.13 -26.16
C GLN A 336 -11.55 20.57 -25.62
N LEU A 337 -10.65 21.44 -25.19
CA LEU A 337 -9.41 21.04 -24.51
C LEU A 337 -9.74 20.32 -23.20
N ARG A 338 -10.65 20.87 -22.39
CA ARG A 338 -11.09 20.23 -21.14
C ARG A 338 -11.71 18.85 -21.39
N SER A 339 -12.60 18.71 -22.37
CA SER A 339 -13.23 17.41 -22.66
C SER A 339 -12.21 16.36 -23.08
N SER A 340 -11.22 16.73 -23.89
CA SER A 340 -10.16 15.80 -24.31
C SER A 340 -9.22 15.40 -23.17
N PHE A 341 -8.88 16.31 -22.26
CA PHE A 341 -8.13 15.98 -21.05
C PHE A 341 -8.92 15.06 -20.11
N LEU A 342 -10.21 15.33 -19.89
CA LEU A 342 -11.09 14.47 -19.07
C LEU A 342 -11.22 13.06 -19.67
N LEU A 343 -11.23 12.95 -21.01
CA LEU A 343 -11.27 11.67 -21.71
C LEU A 343 -10.01 10.85 -21.43
N VAL A 344 -8.83 11.48 -21.49
CA VAL A 344 -7.56 10.83 -21.12
C VAL A 344 -7.50 10.50 -19.65
N GLN A 345 -8.00 11.37 -18.76
CA GLN A 345 -8.07 11.09 -17.33
C GLN A 345 -8.97 9.87 -17.04
N HIS A 346 -10.11 9.77 -17.72
CA HIS A 346 -11.00 8.62 -17.59
C HIS A 346 -10.34 7.33 -18.11
N CYS A 347 -9.66 7.39 -19.26
CA CYS A 347 -8.86 6.29 -19.79
C CYS A 347 -7.83 5.81 -18.78
N LEU A 348 -7.03 6.73 -18.23
CA LEU A 348 -5.99 6.44 -17.26
C LEU A 348 -6.55 5.83 -15.98
N SER A 349 -7.72 6.30 -15.52
CA SER A 349 -8.43 5.72 -14.36
C SER A 349 -8.94 4.29 -14.62
N THR A 350 -9.41 4.02 -15.85
CA THR A 350 -9.89 2.70 -16.27
C THR A 350 -8.73 1.71 -16.45
N CYS A 351 -7.55 2.21 -16.81
CA CYS A 351 -6.35 1.41 -17.01
C CYS A 351 -5.58 1.09 -15.71
N VAL A 352 -5.94 1.70 -14.58
CA VAL A 352 -5.36 1.34 -13.27
C VAL A 352 -5.78 -0.09 -12.93
N ALA A 353 -4.81 -0.96 -12.65
CA ALA A 353 -5.05 -2.29 -12.12
C ALA A 353 -5.97 -2.22 -10.90
N SER A 354 -7.06 -2.98 -10.87
CA SER A 354 -7.82 -3.20 -9.64
C SER A 354 -6.84 -3.82 -8.64
N LEU A 355 -6.53 -3.10 -7.56
CA LEU A 355 -5.74 -3.63 -6.46
C LEU A 355 -6.41 -4.94 -6.02
N ASP A 356 -5.69 -6.06 -6.13
CA ASP A 356 -6.15 -7.33 -5.59
C ASP A 356 -6.37 -7.15 -4.08
N ALA A 357 -7.53 -7.56 -3.59
CA ALA A 357 -7.98 -7.36 -2.20
C ALA A 357 -7.02 -7.94 -1.14
N ASN A 358 -6.02 -8.73 -1.53
CA ASN A 358 -4.98 -9.28 -0.66
C ASN A 358 -3.72 -8.43 -0.51
N GLU A 359 -3.46 -7.44 -1.39
CA GLU A 359 -2.27 -6.57 -1.27
C GLU A 359 -2.54 -5.29 -0.46
N ALA A 360 -3.80 -5.02 -0.12
CA ALA A 360 -4.21 -3.84 0.66
C ALA A 360 -3.74 -3.86 2.13
N SER A 361 -3.21 -4.98 2.66
CA SER A 361 -3.15 -5.19 4.11
C SER A 361 -1.81 -4.89 4.81
N VAL A 362 -0.70 -4.57 4.11
CA VAL A 362 0.60 -4.37 4.82
C VAL A 362 1.36 -3.09 4.43
N PHE A 363 1.13 -2.52 3.24
CA PHE A 363 1.70 -1.23 2.83
C PHE A 363 0.66 -0.23 2.29
N GLY A 364 -0.63 -0.54 2.43
CA GLY A 364 -1.76 0.23 1.90
C GLY A 364 -2.14 1.49 2.69
N THR A 365 -1.28 2.01 3.59
CA THR A 365 -1.58 3.22 4.38
C THR A 365 -1.13 4.52 3.71
N ASN A 366 -0.79 4.52 2.42
CA ASN A 366 -0.63 5.74 1.62
C ASN A 366 -1.68 5.79 0.50
N ILE A 367 -2.93 5.98 0.90
CA ILE A 367 -4.03 6.49 0.05
C ILE A 367 -3.71 7.97 -0.25
N GLY A 368 -2.68 8.14 -1.07
CA GLY A 368 -1.99 9.40 -1.38
C GLY A 368 -0.77 9.20 -2.29
N SER A 369 -0.39 7.96 -2.61
CA SER A 369 0.61 7.70 -3.64
C SER A 369 -0.01 7.91 -5.02
N ALA A 370 0.32 9.04 -5.65
CA ALA A 370 0.03 9.31 -7.05
C ALA A 370 0.31 8.07 -7.90
N THR A 371 -0.75 7.43 -8.40
CA THR A 371 -0.62 6.27 -9.29
C THR A 371 0.28 6.68 -10.46
N ARG A 372 1.04 5.72 -11.03
CA ARG A 372 1.87 5.99 -12.23
C ARG A 372 1.07 6.72 -13.32
N HIS A 373 -0.21 6.36 -13.45
CA HIS A 373 -1.18 6.96 -14.35
C HIS A 373 -1.43 8.45 -14.06
N ASN A 374 -1.58 8.83 -12.78
CA ASN A 374 -1.72 10.23 -12.39
C ASN A 374 -0.45 11.04 -12.72
N LYS A 375 0.74 10.48 -12.49
CA LYS A 375 2.01 11.14 -12.86
C LYS A 375 2.15 11.34 -14.37
N ILE A 376 1.69 10.39 -15.17
CA ILE A 376 1.66 10.47 -16.64
C ILE A 376 0.72 11.60 -17.07
N TYR A 377 -0.48 11.67 -16.49
CA TYR A 377 -1.43 12.75 -16.72
C TYR A 377 -0.85 14.11 -16.36
N ASP A 378 -0.29 14.24 -15.15
CA ASP A 378 0.31 15.49 -14.68
C ASP A 378 1.48 15.93 -15.57
N HIS A 379 2.30 14.99 -16.03
CA HIS A 379 3.39 15.28 -16.97
C HIS A 379 2.86 15.79 -18.32
N MET A 380 1.83 15.14 -18.89
CA MET A 380 1.21 15.58 -20.14
C MET A 380 0.60 16.97 -19.99
N ALA A 381 -0.18 17.20 -18.93
CA ALA A 381 -0.79 18.47 -18.62
C ALA A 381 0.28 19.57 -18.45
N ARG A 382 1.37 19.29 -17.73
CA ARG A 382 2.48 20.24 -17.54
C ARG A 382 3.16 20.59 -18.87
N GLN A 383 3.44 19.62 -19.73
CA GLN A 383 4.14 19.83 -21.01
C GLN A 383 3.32 20.64 -22.03
N VAL A 384 1.99 20.50 -22.00
CA VAL A 384 1.08 21.16 -22.92
C VAL A 384 0.68 22.55 -22.40
N LEU A 385 0.23 22.62 -21.14
CA LEU A 385 -0.46 23.78 -20.61
C LEU A 385 0.49 24.82 -20.03
N PHE A 386 1.54 24.41 -19.31
CA PHE A 386 2.41 25.38 -18.62
C PHE A 386 3.03 26.40 -19.57
N PRO A 387 3.62 26.05 -20.74
CA PRO A 387 4.20 27.05 -21.62
C PRO A 387 3.20 28.12 -22.07
N ARG A 388 1.94 27.73 -22.31
CA ARG A 388 0.87 28.63 -22.75
C ARG A 388 0.33 29.48 -21.60
N ILE A 389 0.04 28.84 -20.47
CA ILE A 389 -0.41 29.50 -19.24
C ILE A 389 0.64 30.52 -18.79
N ILE A 390 1.91 30.14 -18.70
CA ILE A 390 3.00 31.04 -18.30
C ILE A 390 3.12 32.22 -19.27
N SER A 391 3.07 31.97 -20.59
CA SER A 391 3.12 33.06 -21.57
C SER A 391 1.93 34.02 -21.44
N SER A 392 0.74 33.51 -21.15
CA SER A 392 -0.45 34.34 -20.95
C SER A 392 -0.41 35.09 -19.61
N ILE A 393 0.04 34.44 -18.53
CA ILE A 393 0.27 35.05 -17.22
C ILE A 393 1.30 36.15 -17.34
N HIS A 394 2.31 36.04 -18.23
CA HIS A 394 3.26 37.11 -18.49
C HIS A 394 2.65 38.37 -19.11
N GLN A 395 1.59 38.21 -19.91
CA GLN A 395 0.86 39.30 -20.58
C GLN A 395 -0.36 39.77 -19.78
N TRP A 396 -0.75 39.02 -18.75
CA TRP A 396 -1.91 39.29 -17.90
C TRP A 396 -1.80 40.64 -17.16
N ASN A 397 -2.91 41.39 -17.16
CA ASN A 397 -3.07 42.58 -16.32
C ASN A 397 -3.63 42.19 -14.95
N VAL A 398 -2.82 42.39 -13.91
CA VAL A 398 -3.15 42.04 -12.51
C VAL A 398 -4.42 42.70 -11.97
N GLN A 399 -4.81 43.86 -12.52
CA GLN A 399 -6.03 44.57 -12.10
C GLN A 399 -7.32 43.83 -12.47
N ALA A 400 -7.28 42.96 -13.48
CA ALA A 400 -8.40 42.11 -13.86
C ALA A 400 -8.15 40.69 -13.34
N PRO A 401 -8.72 40.27 -12.20
CA PRO A 401 -8.42 38.97 -11.60
C PRO A 401 -8.90 37.84 -12.52
N CYS A 402 -8.01 36.93 -12.91
CA CYS A 402 -8.31 35.79 -13.78
C CYS A 402 -8.79 34.55 -13.01
N LEU A 403 -9.75 34.73 -12.09
CA LEU A 403 -10.27 33.65 -11.25
C LEU A 403 -10.99 32.59 -12.08
N ASP A 404 -11.72 32.99 -13.13
CA ASP A 404 -12.42 32.08 -14.05
C ASP A 404 -11.46 31.07 -14.70
N MET A 405 -10.23 31.51 -15.01
CA MET A 405 -9.18 30.61 -15.53
C MET A 405 -8.78 29.58 -14.47
N ILE A 406 -8.64 29.98 -13.21
CA ILE A 406 -8.25 29.06 -12.13
C ILE A 406 -9.35 28.06 -11.85
N GLU A 407 -10.61 28.50 -11.76
CA GLU A 407 -11.76 27.61 -11.61
C GLU A 407 -11.89 26.64 -12.79
N PHE A 408 -11.60 27.10 -14.00
CA PHE A 408 -11.54 26.25 -15.18
C PHE A 408 -10.41 25.21 -15.08
N LEU A 409 -9.21 25.60 -14.64
CA LEU A 409 -8.07 24.69 -14.47
C LEU A 409 -8.32 23.67 -13.34
N ASP A 410 -8.94 24.08 -12.23
CA ASP A 410 -9.35 23.21 -11.12
C ASP A 410 -10.33 22.11 -11.56
N SER A 411 -11.06 22.34 -12.66
CA SER A 411 -12.07 21.38 -13.14
C SER A 411 -11.49 20.11 -13.79
N PHE A 412 -10.22 20.09 -14.16
CA PHE A 412 -9.57 18.93 -14.81
C PHE A 412 -8.10 18.70 -14.43
N LEU A 413 -7.42 19.65 -13.78
CA LEU A 413 -6.05 19.47 -13.29
C LEU A 413 -6.00 18.95 -11.86
N SER A 414 -4.86 18.36 -11.49
CA SER A 414 -4.59 18.00 -10.10
C SER A 414 -4.35 19.26 -9.25
N ALA A 415 -4.76 19.21 -7.99
CA ALA A 415 -4.59 20.32 -7.05
C ALA A 415 -3.13 20.76 -6.94
N ASP A 416 -2.18 19.83 -7.02
CA ASP A 416 -0.74 20.11 -6.97
C ASP A 416 -0.27 20.98 -8.15
N LEU A 417 -0.77 20.73 -9.36
CA LEU A 417 -0.43 21.52 -10.54
C LEU A 417 -1.01 22.93 -10.47
N VAL A 418 -2.27 23.06 -10.02
CA VAL A 418 -2.90 24.38 -9.85
C VAL A 418 -2.19 25.18 -8.76
N GLN A 419 -1.86 24.54 -7.64
CA GLN A 419 -1.07 25.17 -6.58
C GLN A 419 0.34 25.56 -7.05
N ALA A 420 0.99 24.78 -7.92
CA ALA A 420 2.24 25.18 -8.54
C ALA A 420 2.07 26.43 -9.43
N ILE A 421 1.00 26.51 -10.22
CA ILE A 421 0.70 27.70 -11.04
C ILE A 421 0.48 28.94 -10.17
N LEU A 422 -0.33 28.79 -9.13
CA LEU A 422 -0.64 29.84 -8.16
C LEU A 422 0.64 30.35 -7.46
N THR A 423 1.42 29.44 -6.88
CA THR A 423 2.58 29.81 -6.05
C THR A 423 3.83 30.20 -6.83
N GLU A 424 4.12 29.58 -7.98
CA GLU A 424 5.34 29.85 -8.76
C GLU A 424 5.19 31.04 -9.72
N TYR A 425 3.97 31.30 -10.23
CA TYR A 425 3.76 32.30 -11.30
C TYR A 425 2.84 33.45 -10.91
N ILE A 426 1.69 33.17 -10.28
CA ILE A 426 0.71 34.23 -9.96
C ILE A 426 1.15 35.02 -8.73
N LEU A 427 1.55 34.34 -7.65
CA LEU A 427 1.94 34.96 -6.39
C LEU A 427 3.12 35.95 -6.54
N PRO A 428 4.23 35.62 -7.23
CA PRO A 428 5.32 36.58 -7.41
C PRO A 428 4.92 37.81 -8.23
N ARG A 429 3.95 37.64 -9.15
CA ARG A 429 3.42 38.77 -9.93
C ARG A 429 2.53 39.68 -9.11
N LEU A 430 1.67 39.10 -8.28
CA LEU A 430 0.89 39.86 -7.30
C LEU A 430 1.85 40.65 -6.41
N GLU A 431 2.84 40.02 -5.80
CA GLU A 431 3.85 40.72 -4.98
C GLU A 431 4.53 41.86 -5.74
N HIS A 432 4.95 41.63 -6.98
CA HIS A 432 5.65 42.61 -7.78
C HIS A 432 4.77 43.83 -8.10
N HIS A 433 3.53 43.61 -8.53
CA HIS A 433 2.58 44.70 -8.82
C HIS A 433 2.27 45.49 -7.56
N VAL A 434 2.06 44.82 -6.44
CA VAL A 434 1.87 45.47 -5.13
C VAL A 434 3.08 46.35 -4.79
N ARG A 435 4.32 45.88 -4.97
CA ARG A 435 5.54 46.66 -4.68
C ARG A 435 5.67 47.92 -5.54
N ILE A 436 5.18 47.88 -6.79
CA ILE A 436 5.26 48.96 -7.77
C ILE A 436 4.17 50.01 -7.57
N CYS A 437 3.03 49.67 -6.95
CA CYS A 437 2.00 50.63 -6.60
C CYS A 437 2.60 51.80 -5.79
N GLN A 438 2.62 53.00 -6.39
CA GLN A 438 3.23 54.20 -5.82
C GLN A 438 2.22 55.33 -5.58
N ASN A 439 1.16 55.43 -6.38
CA ASN A 439 0.20 56.54 -6.29
C ASN A 439 -1.00 56.19 -5.41
N VAL A 440 -1.63 57.21 -4.82
CA VAL A 440 -2.83 57.05 -3.98
C VAL A 440 -3.98 56.41 -4.78
N SER A 441 -4.18 56.85 -6.02
CA SER A 441 -5.20 56.29 -6.93
C SER A 441 -4.96 54.82 -7.29
N ASP A 442 -3.70 54.38 -7.33
CA ASP A 442 -3.38 52.97 -7.58
C ASP A 442 -3.76 52.12 -6.37
N VAL A 443 -3.62 52.67 -5.16
CA VAL A 443 -3.86 51.98 -3.88
C VAL A 443 -5.36 51.91 -3.53
N GLU A 444 -6.17 52.85 -4.01
CA GLU A 444 -7.63 52.85 -3.83
C GLU A 444 -8.28 51.55 -4.32
N CYS A 445 -7.90 51.03 -5.49
CA CYS A 445 -8.53 49.84 -6.08
C CYS A 445 -7.78 48.53 -5.79
N VAL A 446 -6.74 48.56 -4.96
CA VAL A 446 -5.89 47.36 -4.71
C VAL A 446 -6.68 46.22 -4.11
N HIS A 447 -7.59 46.53 -3.20
CA HIS A 447 -8.39 45.55 -2.49
C HIS A 447 -9.34 44.79 -3.44
N ASP A 448 -9.82 45.44 -4.51
CA ASP A 448 -10.76 44.85 -5.47
C ASP A 448 -10.17 43.67 -6.23
N TRP A 449 -8.92 43.79 -6.70
CA TRP A 449 -8.27 42.73 -7.47
C TRP A 449 -7.44 41.77 -6.63
N LEU A 450 -6.99 42.17 -5.43
CA LEU A 450 -6.13 41.33 -4.60
C LEU A 450 -6.90 40.43 -3.62
N LEU A 451 -7.94 40.93 -2.96
CA LEU A 451 -8.68 40.15 -1.96
C LEU A 451 -9.36 38.89 -2.51
N PRO A 452 -9.87 38.85 -3.76
CA PRO A 452 -10.46 37.63 -4.31
C PRO A 452 -9.49 36.45 -4.34
N TRP A 453 -8.18 36.70 -4.50
CA TRP A 453 -7.15 35.64 -4.49
C TRP A 453 -7.01 34.93 -3.15
N ARG A 454 -7.48 35.54 -2.04
CA ARG A 454 -7.39 34.96 -0.70
C ARG A 454 -8.01 33.57 -0.60
N GLY A 455 -9.06 33.27 -1.38
CA GLY A 455 -9.72 31.97 -1.37
C GLY A 455 -8.87 30.83 -1.97
N HIS A 456 -7.99 31.14 -2.91
CA HIS A 456 -7.22 30.14 -3.67
C HIS A 456 -5.84 29.87 -3.07
N PHE A 457 -5.30 30.82 -2.31
CA PHE A 457 -4.05 30.67 -1.61
C PHE A 457 -4.29 30.31 -0.15
N GLU A 458 -3.59 29.28 0.34
CA GLU A 458 -3.57 28.94 1.76
C GLU A 458 -2.87 30.04 2.61
N ALA A 459 -2.43 29.72 3.82
CA ALA A 459 -1.78 30.66 4.75
C ALA A 459 -0.56 31.42 4.19
N LYS A 460 0.04 30.95 3.09
CA LYS A 460 1.21 31.57 2.43
C LYS A 460 0.93 32.98 1.89
N PHE A 461 -0.30 33.25 1.42
CA PHE A 461 -0.65 34.56 0.85
C PHE A 461 -0.60 35.67 1.88
N ALA A 462 -1.18 35.44 3.06
CA ALA A 462 -1.15 36.40 4.16
C ALA A 462 0.29 36.68 4.63
N GLN A 463 1.14 35.65 4.66
CA GLN A 463 2.53 35.78 5.10
C GLN A 463 3.39 36.59 4.13
N GLN A 464 3.15 36.48 2.83
CA GLN A 464 4.00 37.10 1.81
C GLN A 464 3.45 38.45 1.33
N VAL A 465 2.14 38.56 1.09
CA VAL A 465 1.54 39.75 0.48
C VAL A 465 1.21 40.83 1.51
N TYR A 466 0.70 40.48 2.70
CA TYR A 466 0.28 41.49 3.68
C TYR A 466 1.43 42.37 4.22
N PRO A 467 2.65 41.87 4.45
CA PRO A 467 3.76 42.73 4.83
C PRO A 467 4.12 43.74 3.74
N ILE A 468 4.12 43.31 2.47
CA ILE A 468 4.38 44.17 1.32
C ILE A 468 3.29 45.25 1.22
N MET A 469 2.04 44.87 1.44
CA MET A 469 0.92 45.81 1.49
C MET A 469 1.03 46.83 2.61
N ARG A 470 1.45 46.41 3.80
CA ARG A 470 1.72 47.33 4.90
C ARG A 470 2.83 48.31 4.52
N GLU A 471 3.86 47.86 3.81
CA GLU A 471 4.95 48.73 3.35
C GLU A 471 4.51 49.70 2.24
N THR A 472 3.67 49.28 1.30
CA THR A 472 3.13 50.15 0.24
C THR A 472 2.19 51.20 0.83
N LEU A 473 1.27 50.79 1.71
CA LEU A 473 0.39 51.69 2.44
C LEU A 473 1.18 52.63 3.36
N ALA A 474 2.21 52.13 4.05
CA ALA A 474 3.08 52.97 4.85
C ALA A 474 3.76 54.06 4.01
N ARG A 475 4.23 53.72 2.79
CA ARG A 475 4.88 54.64 1.85
C ARG A 475 3.92 55.70 1.31
N THR A 476 2.71 55.32 0.90
CA THR A 476 1.71 56.28 0.39
C THR A 476 1.23 57.23 1.51
N ILE A 477 1.09 56.71 2.72
CA ILE A 477 0.68 57.50 3.88
C ILE A 477 1.79 58.45 4.36
N ILE A 478 3.04 58.39 3.90
CA ILE A 478 4.11 59.31 4.36
C ILE A 478 3.74 60.78 4.16
N ASN A 479 3.10 61.15 3.05
CA ASN A 479 2.74 62.54 2.74
C ASN A 479 1.27 62.88 3.03
N TRP A 480 0.48 61.92 3.49
CA TRP A 480 -0.95 62.10 3.79
C TRP A 480 -1.22 63.07 4.96
N HIS A 481 -2.33 63.81 4.87
CA HIS A 481 -2.80 64.75 5.89
C HIS A 481 -4.18 64.33 6.44
N PRO A 482 -4.47 64.47 7.76
CA PRO A 482 -5.76 64.09 8.36
C PRO A 482 -7.04 64.69 7.75
N ASN A 483 -6.94 65.83 7.07
CA ASN A 483 -8.06 66.44 6.32
C ASN A 483 -8.52 65.58 5.12
N ASP A 484 -7.64 64.72 4.59
CA ASP A 484 -7.95 63.89 3.44
C ASP A 484 -8.66 62.59 3.86
N LEU A 485 -9.99 62.57 3.68
CA LEU A 485 -10.88 61.45 4.02
C LEU A 485 -10.84 60.32 2.96
N SER A 486 -10.18 60.51 1.81
CA SER A 486 -10.07 59.49 0.75
C SER A 486 -9.35 58.22 1.22
N ILE A 487 -8.58 58.32 2.31
CA ILE A 487 -7.85 57.19 2.89
C ILE A 487 -8.75 56.14 3.54
N PHE A 488 -10.00 56.49 3.91
CA PHE A 488 -10.90 55.56 4.59
C PHE A 488 -11.33 54.39 3.68
N PRO A 489 -11.85 54.62 2.45
CA PRO A 489 -12.08 53.54 1.48
C PRO A 489 -10.87 52.63 1.26
N VAL A 490 -9.66 53.20 1.33
CA VAL A 490 -8.42 52.44 1.16
C VAL A 490 -8.14 51.53 2.35
N LEU A 491 -8.26 52.04 3.58
CA LEU A 491 -7.86 51.33 4.81
C LEU A 491 -8.94 50.39 5.38
N LEU A 492 -10.22 50.70 5.16
CA LEU A 492 -11.33 49.95 5.75
C LEU A 492 -11.35 48.47 5.32
N PRO A 493 -11.19 48.10 4.03
CA PRO A 493 -11.11 46.69 3.62
C PRO A 493 -9.99 45.92 4.32
N TRP A 494 -8.89 46.59 4.65
CA TRP A 494 -7.75 45.98 5.34
C TRP A 494 -7.96 45.79 6.83
N LYS A 495 -8.87 46.56 7.46
CA LYS A 495 -9.25 46.39 8.87
C LYS A 495 -9.89 45.02 9.10
N ASP A 496 -10.71 44.56 8.16
CA ASP A 496 -11.40 43.25 8.25
C ASP A 496 -10.48 42.08 7.89
N VAL A 497 -9.43 42.33 7.11
CA VAL A 497 -8.52 41.30 6.58
C VAL A 497 -7.30 41.08 7.47
N TRP A 498 -6.77 42.13 8.09
CA TRP A 498 -5.60 42.04 8.97
C TRP A 498 -5.98 41.62 10.39
N THR A 499 -5.00 41.09 11.14
CA THR A 499 -5.20 40.86 12.56
C THR A 499 -5.36 42.20 13.30
N PRO A 500 -6.19 42.25 14.35
CA PRO A 500 -6.39 43.50 15.11
C PRO A 500 -5.09 44.02 15.71
N GLU A 501 -4.14 43.13 16.01
CA GLU A 501 -2.80 43.48 16.51
C GLU A 501 -1.93 44.12 15.43
N ASP A 502 -1.87 43.54 14.23
CA ASP A 502 -1.12 44.09 13.10
C ASP A 502 -1.66 45.46 12.68
N PHE A 503 -2.98 45.59 12.63
CA PHE A 503 -3.65 46.84 12.31
C PHE A 503 -3.36 47.91 13.39
N ALA A 504 -3.38 47.53 14.66
CA ALA A 504 -2.99 48.42 15.76
C ALA A 504 -1.52 48.87 15.65
N VAL A 505 -0.58 47.98 15.33
CA VAL A 505 0.84 48.35 15.15
C VAL A 505 1.02 49.30 13.97
N PHE A 506 0.32 49.05 12.86
CA PHE A 506 0.38 49.88 11.66
C PHE A 506 -0.16 51.30 11.91
N THR A 507 -1.38 51.39 12.46
CA THR A 507 -2.04 52.66 12.77
C THR A 507 -1.24 53.49 13.77
N HIS A 508 -0.70 52.87 14.82
CA HIS A 508 0.18 53.52 15.79
C HIS A 508 1.42 54.15 15.14
N LYS A 509 2.07 53.43 14.21
CA LYS A 509 3.31 53.90 13.58
C LYS A 509 3.10 55.00 12.55
N HIS A 510 2.07 54.90 11.70
CA HIS A 510 1.94 55.74 10.51
C HIS A 510 0.83 56.80 10.59
N ILE A 511 -0.25 56.53 11.34
CA ILE A 511 -1.43 57.39 11.37
C ILE A 511 -1.46 58.20 12.68
N VAL A 512 -1.37 57.53 13.84
CA VAL A 512 -1.53 58.19 15.15
C VAL A 512 -0.48 59.29 15.38
N LYS A 513 0.77 59.09 14.97
CA LYS A 513 1.82 60.13 15.08
C LYS A 513 1.48 61.40 14.32
N LYS A 514 0.74 61.30 13.20
CA LYS A 514 0.29 62.44 12.42
C LYS A 514 -0.90 63.14 13.06
N LEU A 515 -1.84 62.37 13.61
CA LEU A 515 -2.95 62.92 14.39
C LEU A 515 -2.44 63.68 15.62
N ILE A 516 -1.43 63.16 16.33
CA ILE A 516 -0.73 63.86 17.41
C ILE A 516 -0.12 65.16 16.90
N ARG A 517 0.53 65.15 15.72
CA ARG A 517 1.14 66.35 15.14
C ARG A 517 0.10 67.42 14.80
N VAL A 518 -1.05 67.04 14.25
CA VAL A 518 -2.17 67.97 13.96
C VAL A 518 -2.73 68.53 15.27
N LEU A 519 -3.02 67.69 16.27
CA LEU A 519 -3.46 68.14 17.60
C LEU A 519 -2.46 69.08 18.28
N ASN A 520 -1.16 68.92 18.00
CA ASN A 520 -0.11 69.72 18.61
C ASN A 520 0.22 71.02 17.90
N ARG A 521 0.01 71.09 16.59
CA ARG A 521 0.42 72.25 15.78
C ARG A 521 -0.74 73.08 15.26
N GLU A 522 -1.88 72.45 14.99
CA GLU A 522 -3.02 73.07 14.30
C GLU A 522 -4.22 73.25 15.22
N PHE A 523 -4.29 72.49 16.33
CA PHE A 523 -5.37 72.62 17.30
C PHE A 523 -4.95 73.43 18.53
N GLU A 524 -5.54 74.62 18.68
CA GLU A 524 -5.43 75.46 19.86
C GLU A 524 -6.78 75.55 20.60
N ILE A 525 -6.74 75.37 21.92
CA ILE A 525 -7.94 75.47 22.77
C ILE A 525 -8.07 76.90 23.25
N ASN A 526 -8.94 77.66 22.58
CA ASN A 526 -9.17 79.08 22.83
C ASN A 526 -10.61 79.29 23.34
N PRO A 527 -10.81 79.66 24.62
CA PRO A 527 -12.16 79.79 25.21
C PRO A 527 -13.11 80.80 24.55
N LYS A 528 -12.59 81.71 23.71
CA LYS A 528 -13.36 82.79 23.06
C LYS A 528 -13.66 82.53 21.58
N ALA A 529 -12.87 81.70 20.90
CA ALA A 529 -13.00 81.38 19.49
C ALA A 529 -12.37 80.01 19.25
N GLN A 530 -13.20 78.96 19.23
CA GLN A 530 -12.75 77.58 19.10
C GLN A 530 -12.90 77.14 17.64
N GLU A 531 -11.80 76.74 17.02
CA GLU A 531 -11.81 76.06 15.72
C GLU A 531 -11.92 74.56 15.95
N LEU A 532 -12.97 73.94 15.42
CA LEU A 532 -13.27 72.52 15.62
C LEU A 532 -12.79 71.65 14.45
N GLU A 533 -12.48 72.21 13.28
CA GLU A 533 -12.08 71.44 12.09
C GLU A 533 -10.93 70.45 12.36
N PRO A 534 -9.82 70.83 13.04
CA PRO A 534 -8.74 69.87 13.31
C PRO A 534 -9.18 68.73 14.23
N LEU A 535 -10.16 68.97 15.11
CA LEU A 535 -10.71 67.97 16.00
C LEU A 535 -11.69 67.06 15.26
N GLU A 536 -12.53 67.61 14.39
CA GLU A 536 -13.45 66.85 13.52
C GLU A 536 -12.71 65.87 12.62
N TRP A 537 -11.56 66.27 12.06
CA TRP A 537 -10.70 65.37 11.29
C TRP A 537 -10.23 64.17 12.10
N ILE A 538 -10.01 64.33 13.40
CA ILE A 538 -9.57 63.26 14.30
C ILE A 538 -10.76 62.42 14.74
N LEU A 539 -11.92 63.03 15.00
CA LEU A 539 -13.14 62.32 15.34
C LEU A 539 -13.61 61.40 14.21
N ALA A 540 -13.33 61.74 12.95
CA ALA A 540 -13.54 60.84 11.82
C ALA A 540 -12.80 59.49 11.97
N TRP A 541 -11.71 59.45 12.77
CA TRP A 541 -10.96 58.22 13.08
C TRP A 541 -11.51 57.40 14.24
N HIS A 542 -12.57 57.84 14.93
CA HIS A 542 -13.10 57.19 16.12
C HIS A 542 -13.43 55.71 15.88
N HIS A 543 -14.16 55.39 14.80
CA HIS A 543 -14.56 54.01 14.49
C HIS A 543 -13.51 53.22 13.69
N VAL A 544 -12.41 53.86 13.28
CA VAL A 544 -11.37 53.24 12.45
C VAL A 544 -10.18 52.82 13.29
N LEU A 545 -9.74 53.67 14.22
CA LEU A 545 -8.64 53.35 15.13
C LEU A 545 -9.08 52.37 16.23
N PRO A 546 -8.18 51.52 16.75
CA PRO A 546 -8.47 50.75 17.95
C PRO A 546 -8.81 51.69 19.12
N ASP A 547 -9.91 51.42 19.84
CA ASP A 547 -10.40 52.27 20.94
C ASP A 547 -9.31 52.62 21.96
N ARG A 548 -8.44 51.65 22.26
CA ARG A 548 -7.29 51.85 23.14
C ARG A 548 -6.36 52.98 22.69
N GLN A 549 -6.09 53.06 21.39
CA GLN A 549 -5.23 54.09 20.81
C GLN A 549 -5.96 55.43 20.70
N PHE A 550 -7.21 55.40 20.27
CA PHE A 550 -8.03 56.61 20.12
C PHE A 550 -8.24 57.33 21.47
N VAL A 551 -8.58 56.58 22.51
CA VAL A 551 -8.77 57.12 23.86
C VAL A 551 -7.45 57.64 24.44
N ALA A 552 -6.33 56.91 24.24
CA ALA A 552 -5.02 57.36 24.68
C ALA A 552 -4.55 58.63 23.96
N LEU A 553 -4.89 58.79 22.68
CA LEU A 553 -4.64 59.99 21.88
C LEU A 553 -5.36 61.21 22.48
N LEU A 554 -6.65 61.07 22.75
CA LEU A 554 -7.45 62.13 23.36
C LEU A 554 -6.99 62.46 24.79
N GLU A 555 -6.73 61.44 25.62
CA GLU A 555 -6.25 61.62 27.00
C GLU A 555 -4.95 62.44 27.08
N ALA A 556 -3.96 62.11 26.25
CA ALA A 556 -2.63 62.72 26.31
C ALA A 556 -2.57 64.09 25.62
N GLU A 557 -3.19 64.25 24.45
CA GLU A 557 -2.97 65.42 23.61
C GLU A 557 -4.09 66.46 23.74
N PHE A 558 -5.36 66.03 23.82
CA PHE A 558 -6.51 66.92 23.96
C PHE A 558 -6.78 67.27 25.43
N PHE A 559 -7.06 66.26 26.27
CA PHE A 559 -7.51 66.50 27.65
C PHE A 559 -6.44 67.17 28.51
N THR A 560 -5.15 66.90 28.27
CA THR A 560 -4.08 67.59 29.01
C THR A 560 -4.05 69.09 28.73
N LYS A 561 -4.24 69.50 27.46
CA LYS A 561 -4.32 70.92 27.09
C LYS A 561 -5.60 71.54 27.60
N TRP A 562 -6.71 70.85 27.43
CA TRP A 562 -8.03 71.31 27.87
C TRP A 562 -8.06 71.57 29.37
N LEU A 563 -7.56 70.63 30.18
CA LEU A 563 -7.45 70.78 31.63
C LEU A 563 -6.44 71.86 32.05
N LYS A 564 -5.34 72.04 31.32
CA LYS A 564 -4.37 73.13 31.57
C LYS A 564 -4.99 74.50 31.29
N VAL A 565 -5.68 74.67 30.17
CA VAL A 565 -6.40 75.91 29.83
C VAL A 565 -7.48 76.20 30.87
N LEU A 566 -8.22 75.16 31.29
CA LEU A 566 -9.19 75.29 32.36
C LEU A 566 -8.54 75.74 33.68
N ALA A 567 -7.46 75.09 34.11
CA ALA A 567 -6.76 75.43 35.34
C ALA A 567 -6.11 76.84 35.30
N GLU A 568 -5.63 77.28 34.14
CA GLU A 568 -5.11 78.62 33.93
C GLU A 568 -6.23 79.68 33.95
N TRP A 569 -7.34 79.41 33.26
CA TRP A 569 -8.52 80.29 33.24
C TRP A 569 -9.09 80.46 34.66
N ILE A 570 -9.15 79.37 35.42
CA ILE A 570 -9.53 79.35 36.83
C ILE A 570 -8.57 80.19 37.69
N ARG A 571 -7.25 80.08 37.47
CA ARG A 571 -6.25 80.82 38.25
C ARG A 571 -6.32 82.33 37.98
N GLN A 572 -6.64 82.72 36.74
CA GLN A 572 -6.67 84.12 36.31
C GLN A 572 -7.97 84.84 36.68
N ASN A 573 -9.12 84.15 36.81
CA ASN A 573 -10.43 84.79 37.07
C ASN A 573 -11.28 84.06 38.14
N PRO A 574 -11.00 84.24 39.44
CA PRO A 574 -11.68 83.49 40.52
C PRO A 574 -13.14 83.90 40.79
N SER A 575 -13.53 85.15 40.50
CA SER A 575 -14.75 85.75 41.09
C SER A 575 -15.91 86.01 40.11
N SER A 576 -15.66 86.08 38.79
CA SER A 576 -16.66 86.43 37.77
C SER A 576 -16.92 85.35 36.72
N ALA A 577 -16.08 84.30 36.65
CA ALA A 577 -16.08 83.33 35.57
C ALA A 577 -16.86 82.00 35.76
N PRO A 578 -17.53 81.66 36.89
CA PRO A 578 -18.06 80.30 37.06
C PRO A 578 -19.19 79.97 36.07
N ARG A 579 -20.01 80.94 35.66
CA ARG A 579 -21.09 80.72 34.69
C ARG A 579 -20.56 80.49 33.27
N GLU A 580 -19.53 81.23 32.87
CA GLU A 580 -18.90 81.08 31.55
C GLU A 580 -18.07 79.79 31.46
N ILE A 581 -17.35 79.44 32.53
CA ILE A 581 -16.60 78.18 32.64
C ILE A 581 -17.55 76.97 32.61
N LEU A 582 -18.69 77.04 33.30
CA LEU A 582 -19.70 75.98 33.27
C LEU A 582 -20.36 75.85 31.88
N ALA A 583 -20.68 76.96 31.22
CA ALA A 583 -21.20 76.94 29.85
C ALA A 583 -20.20 76.33 28.86
N TRP A 584 -18.92 76.67 28.99
CA TRP A 584 -17.83 76.10 28.17
C TRP A 584 -17.64 74.60 28.42
N TYR A 585 -17.66 74.16 29.69
CA TYR A 585 -17.62 72.73 30.03
C TYR A 585 -18.82 71.96 29.48
N LEU A 586 -20.03 72.50 29.64
CA LEU A 586 -21.25 71.86 29.15
C LEU A 586 -21.26 71.77 27.62
N GLY A 587 -20.73 72.77 26.91
CA GLY A 587 -20.58 72.73 25.45
C GLY A 587 -19.61 71.64 24.98
N TRP A 588 -18.48 71.46 25.67
CA TRP A 588 -17.58 70.33 25.39
C TRP A 588 -18.21 68.98 25.74
N LYS A 589 -18.95 68.92 26.84
CA LYS A 589 -19.64 67.69 27.25
C LYS A 589 -20.70 67.27 26.23
N SER A 590 -21.54 68.21 25.75
CA SER A 590 -22.54 67.92 24.71
C SER A 590 -21.90 67.50 23.40
N PHE A 591 -20.80 68.15 22.99
CA PHE A 591 -20.06 67.79 21.79
C PHE A 591 -19.50 66.35 21.86
N PHE A 592 -18.95 65.93 23.00
CA PHE A 592 -18.48 64.55 23.19
C PHE A 592 -19.64 63.53 23.35
N GLU A 593 -20.82 63.96 23.81
CA GLU A 593 -22.04 63.13 23.83
C GLU A 593 -22.55 62.87 22.41
N GLU A 594 -22.54 63.87 21.53
CA GLU A 594 -22.96 63.75 20.13
C GLU A 594 -22.11 62.75 19.32
N HIS A 595 -20.85 62.56 19.69
CA HIS A 595 -19.92 61.61 19.05
C HIS A 595 -19.79 60.26 19.80
N GLU A 596 -20.69 59.95 20.75
CA GLU A 596 -20.71 58.70 21.52
C GLU A 596 -19.45 58.40 22.35
N LEU A 597 -18.60 59.40 22.61
CA LEU A 597 -17.32 59.23 23.29
C LEU A 597 -17.43 59.10 24.82
N LEU A 598 -18.56 59.52 25.41
CA LEU A 598 -18.81 59.41 26.86
C LEU A 598 -19.18 57.99 27.32
N VAL A 599 -19.17 57.00 26.42
CA VAL A 599 -19.30 55.59 26.81
C VAL A 599 -18.02 55.07 27.47
N GLU A 600 -16.86 55.60 27.09
CA GLU A 600 -15.57 55.14 27.61
C GLU A 600 -15.28 55.74 29.00
N GLU A 601 -15.11 54.87 30.00
CA GLU A 601 -14.87 55.24 31.40
C GLU A 601 -13.70 56.21 31.58
N ARG A 602 -12.63 56.04 30.80
CA ARG A 602 -11.42 56.86 30.92
C ARG A 602 -11.62 58.30 30.45
N ILE A 603 -12.47 58.51 29.44
CA ILE A 603 -12.86 59.84 28.97
C ILE A 603 -13.75 60.50 30.04
N CYS A 604 -14.71 59.78 30.60
CA CYS A 604 -15.53 60.27 31.70
C CYS A 604 -14.69 60.73 32.89
N MET A 605 -13.63 60.00 33.25
CA MET A 605 -12.73 60.37 34.35
C MET A 605 -12.06 61.74 34.14
N GLN A 606 -11.75 62.13 32.89
CA GLN A 606 -11.19 63.46 32.60
C GLN A 606 -12.23 64.57 32.82
N PHE A 607 -13.49 64.35 32.43
CA PHE A 607 -14.59 65.28 32.71
C PHE A 607 -14.91 65.38 34.20
N HIS A 608 -14.80 64.29 34.96
CA HIS A 608 -14.91 64.32 36.43
C HIS A 608 -13.73 65.08 37.06
N GLY A 609 -12.51 64.89 36.55
CA GLY A 609 -11.33 65.66 36.96
C GLY A 609 -11.51 67.16 36.74
N ALA A 610 -12.08 67.57 35.61
CA ALA A 610 -12.42 68.97 35.35
C ALA A 610 -13.45 69.53 36.35
N LEU A 611 -14.50 68.77 36.68
CA LEU A 611 -15.48 69.17 37.69
C LEU A 611 -14.84 69.32 39.08
N GLN A 612 -13.94 68.43 39.46
CA GLN A 612 -13.20 68.54 40.72
C GLN A 612 -12.34 69.81 40.77
N LEU A 613 -11.66 70.16 39.66
CA LEU A 613 -10.93 71.43 39.57
C LEU A 613 -11.83 72.64 39.74
N MET A 614 -13.04 72.61 39.18
CA MET A 614 -14.04 73.68 39.36
C MET A 614 -14.56 73.74 40.81
N GLN A 615 -14.76 72.60 41.47
CA GLN A 615 -15.21 72.53 42.86
C GLN A 615 -14.17 73.05 43.86
N CYS A 616 -12.87 72.83 43.61
CA CYS A 616 -11.78 73.39 44.43
C CYS A 616 -11.81 74.93 44.51
N ILE A 617 -12.34 75.62 43.49
CA ILE A 617 -12.52 77.08 43.45
C ILE A 617 -13.57 77.52 44.47
N GLN A 618 -14.69 76.79 44.55
CA GLN A 618 -15.79 77.11 45.47
C GLN A 618 -15.38 76.96 46.94
N GLN A 619 -14.36 76.14 47.21
CA GLN A 619 -13.89 75.80 48.55
C GLN A 619 -12.56 76.47 48.94
N ALA A 620 -11.98 77.32 48.08
CA ALA A 620 -10.73 78.06 48.30
C ALA A 620 -9.52 77.19 48.73
N SER A 621 -9.44 75.94 48.26
CA SER A 621 -8.33 75.03 48.54
C SER A 621 -7.27 75.07 47.43
N GLN A 622 -6.00 74.78 47.78
CA GLN A 622 -4.90 74.71 46.80
C GLN A 622 -5.23 73.72 45.68
N LEU A 623 -5.06 74.14 44.42
CA LEU A 623 -5.31 73.32 43.23
C LEU A 623 -4.53 71.98 43.33
N PRO A 624 -5.19 70.83 43.14
CA PRO A 624 -4.51 69.55 43.00
C PRO A 624 -3.48 69.64 41.87
N GLY A 625 -2.23 69.25 42.13
CA GLY A 625 -1.18 69.31 41.12
C GLY A 625 -1.52 68.40 39.93
N LEU A 626 -1.70 68.98 38.73
CA LEU A 626 -1.93 68.29 37.46
C LEU A 626 -0.79 67.35 36.99
N LYS A 627 0.17 67.04 37.88
CA LYS A 627 1.36 66.19 37.62
C LYS A 627 1.01 64.73 37.33
N ALA A 628 -0.21 64.30 37.62
CA ALA A 628 -0.66 62.93 37.38
C ALA A 628 -1.15 62.69 35.94
N LEU A 629 -1.34 63.72 35.12
CA LEU A 629 -1.77 63.57 33.73
C LEU A 629 -0.67 62.89 32.89
N PRO A 630 -1.03 62.04 31.91
CA PRO A 630 -0.04 61.45 31.00
C PRO A 630 0.63 62.58 30.20
N SER A 631 1.96 62.62 30.22
CA SER A 631 2.74 63.64 29.51
C SER A 631 2.85 63.36 28.01
N THR A 632 2.72 62.10 27.63
CA THR A 632 2.83 61.64 26.24
C THR A 632 1.76 60.61 25.91
N TYR A 633 1.45 60.49 24.63
CA TYR A 633 0.56 59.44 24.12
C TYR A 633 1.01 58.02 24.51
N GLU A 634 2.31 57.73 24.53
CA GLU A 634 2.85 56.41 24.93
C GLU A 634 2.55 56.11 26.41
N ASP A 635 2.66 57.11 27.28
CA ASP A 635 2.30 56.98 28.71
C ASP A 635 0.80 56.68 28.89
N ALA A 636 -0.07 57.35 28.12
CA ALA A 636 -1.51 57.11 28.14
C ALA A 636 -1.87 55.70 27.62
N LEU A 637 -1.20 55.24 26.57
CA LEU A 637 -1.40 53.90 26.01
C LEU A 637 -1.01 52.80 27.01
N LEU A 638 0.07 53.00 27.77
CA LEU A 638 0.50 52.08 28.83
C LEU A 638 -0.49 52.04 30.00
N ARG A 639 -1.11 53.17 30.36
CA ARG A 639 -2.17 53.25 31.38
C ARG A 639 -3.47 52.56 30.94
N GLY A 640 -3.73 52.51 29.63
CA GLY A 640 -4.89 51.84 29.02
C GLY A 640 -4.77 50.30 28.90
N LYS A 641 -3.62 49.71 29.27
CA LYS A 641 -3.57 48.25 29.50
C LYS A 641 -4.54 47.97 30.65
N LYS A 642 -5.58 47.15 30.40
CA LYS A 642 -6.36 46.56 31.49
C LYS A 642 -5.32 46.04 32.48
N ARG A 643 -5.35 46.53 33.72
CA ARG A 643 -4.75 45.80 34.82
C ARG A 643 -5.39 44.42 34.75
N VAL A 644 -4.71 43.47 34.12
CA VAL A 644 -4.80 42.09 34.58
C VAL A 644 -4.43 42.26 36.04
N ALA A 645 -5.40 42.01 36.94
CA ALA A 645 -5.13 41.96 38.36
C ALA A 645 -3.78 41.26 38.52
N PRO A 646 -2.84 41.81 39.31
CA PRO A 646 -1.52 41.19 39.44
C PRO A 646 -1.77 39.73 39.82
N VAL A 647 -1.57 38.82 38.86
CA VAL A 647 -1.31 37.43 39.16
C VAL A 647 -0.04 37.53 39.97
N ASN A 648 -0.18 37.25 41.26
CA ASN A 648 0.83 37.43 42.30
C ASN A 648 2.23 37.26 41.72
N PRO A 649 3.14 38.23 41.91
CA PRO A 649 4.53 37.99 41.56
C PRO A 649 4.96 36.76 42.34
N LYS A 650 5.41 35.77 41.57
CA LYS A 650 6.09 34.53 41.98
C LYS A 650 6.64 34.68 43.39
N HIS A 651 5.90 34.18 44.38
CA HIS A 651 6.50 33.91 45.68
C HIS A 651 7.50 32.80 45.42
N ALA A 652 8.77 33.13 45.64
CA ALA A 652 9.81 32.15 45.80
C ALA A 652 9.32 31.12 46.82
N VAL A 653 9.49 29.84 46.47
CA VAL A 653 9.27 28.71 47.38
C VAL A 653 10.21 28.91 48.57
N HIS A 654 9.70 29.52 49.63
CA HIS A 654 10.12 29.17 50.97
C HIS A 654 9.25 27.99 51.36
N ASP A 655 9.89 26.89 51.75
CA ASP A 655 9.25 25.73 52.35
C ASP A 655 8.54 26.19 53.64
N VAL A 656 7.29 26.62 53.51
CA VAL A 656 6.43 26.89 54.66
C VAL A 656 6.12 25.53 55.27
N ASN A 657 6.72 25.26 56.42
CA ASN A 657 6.54 24.00 57.10
C ASN A 657 5.13 24.00 57.73
N MET A 658 4.43 22.87 57.70
CA MET A 658 3.02 22.81 58.16
C MET A 658 2.87 23.29 59.62
N ARG A 659 3.91 23.11 60.44
CA ARG A 659 4.00 23.68 61.79
C ARG A 659 3.79 25.20 61.82
N ASP A 660 4.43 25.93 60.91
CA ASP A 660 4.35 27.40 60.87
C ASP A 660 2.94 27.84 60.49
N VAL A 661 2.28 27.08 59.60
CA VAL A 661 0.87 27.32 59.22
C VAL A 661 -0.07 27.13 60.40
N VAL A 662 0.10 26.06 61.19
CA VAL A 662 -0.73 25.81 62.38
C VAL A 662 -0.44 26.81 63.49
N GLU A 663 0.81 27.26 63.65
CA GLU A 663 1.18 28.29 64.60
C GLU A 663 0.56 29.65 64.22
N GLU A 664 0.60 30.04 62.95
CA GLU A 664 -0.05 31.25 62.45
C GLU A 664 -1.59 31.17 62.60
N TYR A 665 -2.19 30.01 62.31
CA TYR A 665 -3.63 29.78 62.53
C TYR A 665 -4.00 29.84 64.02
N ALA A 666 -3.16 29.31 64.91
CA ALA A 666 -3.36 29.44 66.36
C ALA A 666 -3.34 30.91 66.79
N GLN A 667 -2.39 31.71 66.27
CA GLN A 667 -2.28 33.13 66.56
C GLN A 667 -3.50 33.92 66.07
N LEU A 668 -3.97 33.67 64.84
CA LEU A 668 -5.17 34.33 64.29
C LEU A 668 -6.43 34.07 65.13
N HIS A 669 -6.54 32.87 65.70
CA HIS A 669 -7.68 32.50 66.54
C HIS A 669 -7.43 32.66 68.06
N ASN A 670 -6.29 33.25 68.46
CA ASN A 670 -5.87 33.43 69.85
C ASN A 670 -5.83 32.13 70.68
N ILE A 671 -5.39 31.02 70.07
CA ILE A 671 -5.24 29.70 70.71
C ILE A 671 -3.76 29.48 71.07
N GLU A 672 -3.49 28.96 72.27
CA GLU A 672 -2.11 28.68 72.69
C GLU A 672 -1.53 27.46 71.95
N PHE A 673 -0.43 27.65 71.24
CA PHE A 673 0.35 26.58 70.61
C PHE A 673 1.71 26.41 71.31
N VAL A 674 1.91 25.30 72.03
CA VAL A 674 3.12 25.09 72.87
C VAL A 674 3.66 23.65 72.73
N PRO A 675 4.95 23.45 72.44
CA PRO A 675 5.56 22.12 72.39
C PRO A 675 5.58 21.47 73.78
N ARG A 676 5.18 20.19 73.90
CA ARG A 676 5.27 19.43 75.14
C ARG A 676 6.50 18.50 75.14
N HIS A 677 7.00 18.19 76.34
CA HIS A 677 8.19 17.34 76.54
C HIS A 677 7.94 15.84 76.35
N LYS A 678 6.72 15.42 75.99
CA LYS A 678 6.39 14.01 75.74
C LYS A 678 6.44 13.76 74.24
N ASN A 679 7.20 12.74 73.86
CA ASN A 679 7.24 12.24 72.50
C ASN A 679 6.47 10.92 72.44
N GLN A 680 5.69 10.71 71.38
CA GLN A 680 5.09 9.43 71.07
C GLN A 680 5.61 9.02 69.68
N ASP A 681 6.11 7.79 69.56
CA ASP A 681 6.65 7.22 68.31
C ASP A 681 7.72 8.09 67.61
N GLY A 682 8.57 8.76 68.41
CA GLY A 682 9.66 9.59 67.90
C GLY A 682 9.25 10.99 67.40
N GLN A 683 7.96 11.31 67.40
CA GLN A 683 7.42 12.61 67.00
C GLN A 683 7.05 13.48 68.21
N GLN A 684 7.21 14.79 68.06
CA GLN A 684 6.98 15.77 69.12
C GLN A 684 5.48 16.11 69.21
N ILE A 685 4.92 16.03 70.42
CA ILE A 685 3.53 16.42 70.67
C ILE A 685 3.47 17.92 70.96
N TYR A 686 2.62 18.64 70.26
CA TYR A 686 2.30 20.04 70.51
C TYR A 686 0.94 20.15 71.22
N GLY A 687 0.82 21.07 72.17
CA GLY A 687 -0.47 21.47 72.73
C GLY A 687 -1.07 22.55 71.85
N PHE A 688 -2.29 22.33 71.35
CA PHE A 688 -3.10 23.33 70.66
C PHE A 688 -4.33 23.58 71.54
N GLY A 689 -4.28 24.63 72.37
CA GLY A 689 -5.24 24.88 73.43
C GLY A 689 -5.30 23.73 74.45
N LYS A 690 -6.49 23.11 74.60
CA LYS A 690 -6.70 21.96 75.48
C LYS A 690 -6.34 20.61 74.84
N GLN A 691 -6.04 20.60 73.55
CA GLN A 691 -5.84 19.37 72.77
C GLN A 691 -4.37 19.08 72.53
N HIS A 692 -4.06 17.81 72.29
CA HIS A 692 -2.72 17.34 71.97
C HIS A 692 -2.69 16.95 70.52
N ILE A 693 -1.76 17.55 69.78
CA ILE A 693 -1.60 17.33 68.35
C ILE A 693 -0.19 16.87 68.01
N VAL A 694 -0.08 16.06 66.97
CA VAL A 694 1.19 15.65 66.36
C VAL A 694 1.16 16.10 64.92
N ILE A 695 2.26 16.70 64.48
CA ILE A 695 2.42 17.17 63.11
C ILE A 695 3.43 16.24 62.45
N ASP A 696 2.97 15.48 61.47
CA ASP A 696 3.84 14.64 60.66
C ASP A 696 3.77 15.11 59.20
N HIS A 697 4.91 15.57 58.69
CA HIS A 697 5.05 16.19 57.39
C HIS A 697 4.00 17.29 57.12
N SER A 698 2.91 16.95 56.42
CA SER A 698 1.85 17.87 56.00
C SER A 698 0.47 17.53 56.61
N LEU A 699 0.40 16.61 57.57
CA LEU A 699 -0.84 16.19 58.22
C LEU A 699 -0.81 16.50 59.72
N VAL A 700 -1.95 16.97 60.24
CA VAL A 700 -2.18 17.20 61.66
C VAL A 700 -2.99 16.04 62.22
N PHE A 701 -2.52 15.47 63.33
CA PHE A 701 -3.25 14.46 64.08
C PHE A 701 -3.63 14.98 65.45
N ILE A 702 -4.82 14.64 65.93
CA ILE A 702 -5.35 15.02 67.24
C ILE A 702 -5.54 13.79 68.14
N GLU A 703 -5.23 13.91 69.43
CA GLU A 703 -5.45 12.86 70.42
C GLU A 703 -6.94 12.75 70.77
N THR A 704 -7.61 11.69 70.32
CA THR A 704 -9.02 11.40 70.65
C THR A 704 -9.17 10.54 71.92
N SER A 705 -8.17 9.72 72.24
CA SER A 705 -8.10 8.94 73.49
C SER A 705 -6.64 8.74 73.89
N LYS A 706 -6.35 8.52 75.19
CA LYS A 706 -4.96 8.45 75.72
C LYS A 706 -4.07 7.54 74.85
N GLY A 707 -3.18 8.15 74.06
CA GLY A 707 -2.22 7.48 73.19
C GLY A 707 -2.71 7.07 71.79
N LYS A 708 -3.89 7.51 71.33
CA LYS A 708 -4.37 7.33 69.94
C LYS A 708 -4.60 8.68 69.26
N PHE A 709 -3.99 8.83 68.09
CA PHE A 709 -4.04 10.05 67.27
C PHE A 709 -4.76 9.78 65.95
N GLU A 710 -5.71 10.63 65.58
CA GLU A 710 -6.47 10.57 64.33
C GLU A 710 -6.23 11.82 63.48
N PRO A 711 -6.13 11.71 62.14
CA PRO A 711 -5.88 12.85 61.26
C PRO A 711 -7.08 13.79 61.27
N ILE A 712 -6.82 15.10 61.32
CA ILE A 712 -7.84 16.14 61.33
C ILE A 712 -7.43 17.34 60.48
N ASP A 713 -8.40 17.96 59.81
CA ASP A 713 -8.18 19.20 59.08
C ASP A 713 -7.97 20.39 60.04
N VAL A 714 -7.15 21.35 59.64
CA VAL A 714 -6.78 22.52 60.47
C VAL A 714 -8.01 23.37 60.84
N ASP A 715 -8.98 23.48 59.93
CA ASP A 715 -10.25 24.19 60.19
C ASP A 715 -11.15 23.46 61.20
N GLU A 716 -11.10 22.12 61.21
CA GLU A 716 -11.81 21.33 62.22
C GLU A 716 -11.08 21.31 63.56
N LEU A 717 -9.75 21.40 63.54
CA LEU A 717 -8.93 21.52 64.74
C LEU A 717 -9.30 22.76 65.56
N VAL A 718 -9.43 23.93 64.91
CA VAL A 718 -9.84 25.17 65.57
C VAL A 718 -11.24 25.06 66.18
N LYS A 719 -12.16 24.33 65.54
CA LYS A 719 -13.52 24.13 66.08
C LYS A 719 -13.54 23.23 67.31
N ARG A 720 -12.56 22.35 67.46
CA ARG A 720 -12.48 21.42 68.60
C ARG A 720 -11.62 21.97 69.75
N ALA A 721 -10.71 22.90 69.48
CA ALA A 721 -9.82 23.55 70.46
C ALA A 721 -10.56 24.55 71.38
#